data_AF-A0A7C7KUM4-F1
#
_entry.id   AF-A0A7C7KUM4-F1
#
_cell.length_a   1.000
_cell.length_b   1.000
_cell.length_c   1.000
_cell.angle_alpha   90.00
_cell.angle_beta   90.00
_cell.angle_gamma   90.00
#
_symmetry.space_group_name_H-M   'P 1'
#
loop_
_entity.id
_entity.type
_entity.pdbx_description
1 polymer ?
#
loop_
_entity_poly.entity_id
_entity_poly.type
_entity_poly.pdbx_seq_one_letter_code
_entity_poly.pdbx_strand_id
1 'polypeptide(L)'
;MHCRDWRRCSSAKTARRTATRSAIERTCILSRKPEVLPVSFTGIACLVSLLMAGTWRIYEVYQPRIERYYIVNAHKHALKYNHDSSIAWFRDRWFCLWNANRVPFEGRPGQLIYMSTSYGGCTWSPPEPAFSSAQRSVNPIPCPNGTQWQPNLIVVDGELWAVWSQRSRDEYDGCYVSRLSNPDGKWVNQRLEWDGSPMPKIEGKRWRLFPTQNPIQLRSGRILAPITMIGPLATDAPPMLKGWWALEKRNSVLYSDDGGKTWHVSSGAMQSSRSWAQWEPTVWELPNGTVMMFARNNDFRSSDEGGPRPEQMLLWSVSTDGGVTWTPHKYVPLQTVSSRMHVLPIGGNRFVMVHNDFPSGRFVFDRYNIALFFNRGGGINFVPGVSITGEEPIVAYPQMWIRGNAIVVSYSQGNQPRSIKVAHVMPLPDAERYYLFPRSNLPPSPTPKRMGEVYRFNGQQHIATRTVVELGEHGFSAGAWIRPESGGVLLDTRSVDPRGGFVWALDGGGAHALQPFVYLWTRKGNIMSSLRLQSWEWNYVGLTVDVRTGIAMFYVNGDVERIAFTVPVPYPLRGTTGYIGAKRFERSRLPGLIGEIRWLAVYPSLFNIEEHNWLYNMFANAFQRPKLRPAIAPSVKPTLCFNPADVHAFRRDFALPDDDVGGVELIELENRKVLLFRGEGSVGVDLDENHRERGDRVELQFRFGIVSGDSHILCTIGDANEPARLIERLGKLWLVAGSQEAPCGEANMNGWTTIKLISADDRTIAIVNDGQFAMVHHNPIATWVYLGQGYPTGAIPLASRFMIDVASVRSRVVRKTAR
;
A
#
# COMPACT_ATOMS: atom_id res chain seq x y z
N MET A 1 -41.50 25.30 5.69
CA MET A 1 -41.23 26.02 6.96
C MET A 1 -40.04 26.94 6.73
N HIS A 2 -40.22 28.23 7.05
CA HIS A 2 -39.35 29.37 6.76
C HIS A 2 -38.11 29.46 7.66
N CYS A 3 -37.00 29.98 7.12
CA CYS A 3 -36.22 31.15 7.60
C CYS A 3 -34.93 31.29 6.75
N ARG A 4 -34.86 32.25 5.81
CA ARG A 4 -34.31 33.63 5.89
C ARG A 4 -32.77 33.67 6.03
N ASP A 5 -32.02 33.95 4.96
CA ASP A 5 -31.64 35.27 4.40
C ASP A 5 -30.96 36.24 5.37
N TRP A 6 -29.67 36.53 5.15
CA TRP A 6 -29.01 37.78 5.53
C TRP A 6 -28.05 38.23 4.42
N ARG A 7 -28.34 39.41 3.85
CA ARG A 7 -27.48 40.21 2.97
C ARG A 7 -27.31 41.61 3.57
N ARG A 8 -26.10 42.15 3.39
CA ARG A 8 -25.69 43.58 3.22
C ARG A 8 -25.73 44.55 4.42
N CYS A 9 -24.56 45.13 4.71
CA CYS A 9 -24.15 46.55 4.59
C CYS A 9 -22.76 46.68 5.26
N SER A 10 -21.81 47.57 4.94
CA SER A 10 -21.74 48.75 4.08
C SER A 10 -20.26 49.16 3.90
N SER A 11 -20.05 49.97 2.87
CA SER A 11 -18.85 50.62 2.32
C SER A 11 -18.14 51.70 3.17
N ALA A 12 -16.96 52.12 2.63
CA ALA A 12 -16.25 53.42 2.73
C ALA A 12 -15.03 53.43 3.68
N LYS A 13 -13.89 54.10 3.42
CA LYS A 13 -13.41 54.94 2.31
C LYS A 13 -11.87 55.11 2.45
N THR A 14 -11.15 55.14 1.32
CA THR A 14 -9.96 55.94 0.97
C THR A 14 -9.02 56.54 2.04
N ALA A 15 -7.71 56.28 1.90
CA ALA A 15 -6.68 57.32 1.95
C ALA A 15 -5.44 56.94 1.11
N ARG A 16 -5.14 57.80 0.14
CA ARG A 16 -3.90 57.85 -0.65
C ARG A 16 -2.73 58.33 0.21
N ARG A 17 -1.52 57.83 -0.02
CA ARG A 17 -0.29 58.62 0.11
C ARG A 17 0.72 58.23 -0.97
N THR A 18 0.94 59.18 -1.87
CA THR A 18 2.03 59.31 -2.84
C THR A 18 3.24 60.00 -2.21
N ALA A 19 4.36 59.94 -2.94
CA ALA A 19 5.65 60.66 -2.80
C ALA A 19 6.72 59.89 -1.98
N THR A 20 7.99 59.79 -2.39
CA THR A 20 8.75 60.59 -3.36
C THR A 20 10.02 59.85 -3.79
N ARG A 21 10.45 60.09 -5.03
CA ARG A 21 11.82 59.85 -5.54
C ARG A 21 12.85 60.68 -4.76
N SER A 22 14.05 60.17 -4.58
CA SER A 22 15.27 60.98 -4.64
C SER A 22 16.42 60.15 -5.22
N ALA A 23 16.86 60.56 -6.41
CA ALA A 23 18.17 60.26 -6.95
C ALA A 23 19.19 61.13 -6.21
N ILE A 24 20.38 60.59 -5.92
CA ILE A 24 21.59 61.38 -5.68
C ILE A 24 22.74 60.74 -6.46
N GLU A 25 23.54 61.65 -7.00
CA GLU A 25 24.50 61.53 -8.07
C GLU A 25 25.81 60.83 -7.71
N ARG A 26 26.52 60.50 -8.79
CA ARG A 26 27.93 60.12 -8.84
C ARG A 26 28.80 61.26 -8.29
N THR A 27 29.84 60.91 -7.54
CA THR A 27 31.09 61.68 -7.52
C THR A 27 32.26 60.73 -7.48
N CYS A 28 33.17 60.93 -8.44
CA CYS A 28 34.41 60.20 -8.64
C CYS A 28 35.55 61.08 -8.11
N ILE A 29 36.34 60.63 -7.13
CA ILE A 29 37.67 61.21 -6.82
C ILE A 29 38.66 60.10 -6.41
N LEU A 30 39.66 59.98 -7.27
CA LEU A 30 41.07 59.57 -7.14
C LEU A 30 41.66 59.03 -5.82
N SER A 31 42.26 57.84 -5.99
CA SER A 31 43.60 57.39 -5.57
C SER A 31 44.14 57.75 -4.18
N ARG A 32 44.24 56.73 -3.31
CA ARG A 32 45.43 56.46 -2.49
C ARG A 32 45.65 54.95 -2.33
N LYS A 33 46.88 54.51 -2.59
CA LYS A 33 47.37 53.16 -2.30
C LYS A 33 47.29 52.89 -0.78
N PRO A 34 46.89 51.70 -0.32
CA PRO A 34 47.30 51.19 0.97
C PRO A 34 48.41 50.16 0.82
N GLU A 35 49.40 50.30 1.69
CA GLU A 35 50.54 49.42 1.88
C GLU A 35 50.09 47.99 2.21
N VAL A 36 50.82 47.03 1.64
CA VAL A 36 50.65 45.60 1.89
C VAL A 36 51.32 45.25 3.22
N LEU A 37 50.52 44.97 4.24
CA LEU A 37 50.95 44.25 5.44
C LEU A 37 50.62 42.76 5.27
N PRO A 38 51.53 41.83 5.59
CA PRO A 38 51.27 40.40 5.43
C PRO A 38 50.37 39.92 6.59
N VAL A 39 49.07 39.76 6.31
CA VAL A 39 48.16 39.08 7.24
C VAL A 39 48.31 37.58 7.01
N SER A 40 48.74 36.87 8.07
CA SER A 40 48.86 35.42 8.10
C SER A 40 47.53 34.74 7.77
N PHE A 41 47.52 33.99 6.67
CA PHE A 41 46.36 33.32 6.05
C PHE A 41 45.82 32.09 6.81
N THR A 42 46.21 31.86 8.06
CA THR A 42 45.85 30.67 8.85
C THR A 42 44.60 30.83 9.72
N GLY A 43 44.13 32.06 9.98
CA GLY A 43 42.95 32.32 10.83
C GLY A 43 41.59 32.27 10.12
N ILE A 44 41.53 32.61 8.84
CA ILE A 44 40.26 32.69 8.09
C ILE A 44 39.78 31.30 7.63
N ALA A 45 40.70 30.37 7.36
CA ALA A 45 40.35 28.99 7.01
C ALA A 45 39.64 28.23 8.15
N CYS A 46 39.90 28.59 9.42
CA CYS A 46 39.23 27.98 10.57
C CYS A 46 37.80 28.52 10.77
N LEU A 47 37.56 29.82 10.53
CA LEU A 47 36.22 30.41 10.63
C LEU A 47 35.29 30.01 9.47
N VAL A 48 35.82 29.83 8.27
CA VAL A 48 35.03 29.33 7.12
C VAL A 48 34.67 27.84 7.29
N SER A 49 35.52 27.05 7.94
CA SER A 49 35.24 25.63 8.23
C SER A 49 34.17 25.44 9.32
N LEU A 50 34.04 26.39 10.26
CA LEU A 50 32.98 26.39 11.29
C LEU A 50 31.61 26.84 10.76
N LEU A 51 31.57 27.64 9.69
CA LEU A 51 30.33 28.04 8.99
C LEU A 51 29.76 26.97 8.04
N MET A 52 30.48 25.86 7.83
CA MET A 52 30.12 24.78 6.90
C MET A 52 29.51 23.54 7.58
N ALA A 53 29.44 23.49 8.92
CA ALA A 53 28.73 22.44 9.62
C ALA A 53 27.22 22.69 9.53
N GLY A 54 26.48 21.82 8.82
CA GLY A 54 25.02 21.94 8.69
C GLY A 54 24.31 22.10 10.05
N THR A 55 23.27 22.93 10.10
CA THR A 55 22.48 23.16 11.31
C THR A 55 21.74 21.89 11.72
N TRP A 56 21.71 21.60 13.02
CA TRP A 56 20.91 20.51 13.56
C TRP A 56 19.42 20.76 13.33
N ARG A 57 18.73 19.75 12.79
CA ARG A 57 17.28 19.70 12.62
C ARG A 57 16.65 19.11 13.86
N ILE A 58 15.48 19.64 14.22
CA ILE A 58 14.61 19.13 15.27
C ILE A 58 13.31 18.65 14.62
N TYR A 59 12.62 17.74 15.28
CA TYR A 59 11.56 16.98 14.65
C TYR A 59 10.20 17.10 15.34
N GLU A 60 9.16 17.07 14.53
CA GLU A 60 7.77 16.83 14.95
C GLU A 60 7.31 15.45 14.49
N VAL A 61 6.38 14.81 15.20
CA VAL A 61 5.77 13.58 14.70
C VAL A 61 4.63 13.94 13.76
N TYR A 62 4.68 13.45 12.52
CA TYR A 62 3.63 13.71 11.53
C TYR A 62 2.41 12.80 11.79
N GLN A 63 1.29 13.42 12.18
CA GLN A 63 0.04 12.74 12.52
C GLN A 63 -1.13 13.35 11.72
N PRO A 64 -1.25 13.05 10.42
CA PRO A 64 -2.33 13.60 9.61
C PRO A 64 -3.67 12.95 9.97
N ARG A 65 -4.76 13.71 9.79
CA ARG A 65 -6.10 13.15 9.70
C ARG A 65 -6.29 12.51 8.35
N ILE A 66 -6.81 11.27 8.34
CA ILE A 66 -7.09 10.50 7.12
C ILE A 66 -8.56 10.12 7.07
N GLU A 67 -9.27 10.61 6.06
CA GLU A 67 -10.69 10.32 5.81
C GLU A 67 -10.84 9.53 4.51
N ARG A 68 -11.74 8.53 4.47
CA ARG A 68 -11.88 7.62 3.32
C ARG A 68 -13.31 7.58 2.82
N TYR A 69 -13.49 7.66 1.51
CA TYR A 69 -14.79 7.63 0.85
C TYR A 69 -14.80 6.67 -0.33
N TYR A 70 -15.98 6.18 -0.72
CA TYR A 70 -16.14 5.42 -1.97
C TYR A 70 -16.40 6.40 -3.11
N ILE A 71 -15.66 6.23 -4.21
CA ILE A 71 -16.03 6.80 -5.51
C ILE A 71 -17.04 5.86 -6.17
N VAL A 72 -16.73 4.57 -6.17
CA VAL A 72 -17.67 3.51 -6.56
C VAL A 72 -17.50 2.31 -5.63
N ASN A 73 -18.60 1.87 -5.04
CA ASN A 73 -18.65 0.64 -4.25
C ASN A 73 -19.19 -0.49 -5.13
N ALA A 74 -18.30 -1.38 -5.56
CA ALA A 74 -18.63 -2.45 -6.51
C ALA A 74 -19.60 -3.51 -5.95
N HIS A 75 -19.76 -3.56 -4.62
CA HIS A 75 -20.76 -4.42 -3.98
C HIS A 75 -22.18 -3.86 -4.20
N LYS A 76 -22.32 -2.54 -4.22
CA LYS A 76 -23.62 -1.84 -4.39
C LYS A 76 -23.88 -1.36 -5.81
N HIS A 77 -22.89 -1.44 -6.69
CA HIS A 77 -22.97 -0.93 -8.06
C HIS A 77 -22.95 -2.05 -9.10
N ALA A 78 -23.43 -1.77 -10.31
CA ALA A 78 -23.41 -2.71 -11.43
C ALA A 78 -21.99 -2.98 -11.98
N LEU A 79 -21.06 -2.05 -11.77
CA LEU A 79 -19.64 -2.21 -12.12
C LEU A 79 -18.94 -3.03 -11.05
N LYS A 80 -18.57 -4.27 -11.39
CA LYS A 80 -18.00 -5.25 -10.46
C LYS A 80 -16.47 -5.30 -10.50
N TYR A 81 -15.87 -4.95 -11.62
CA TYR A 81 -14.44 -4.70 -11.72
C TYR A 81 -14.22 -3.20 -11.89
N ASN A 82 -13.40 -2.60 -11.03
CA ASN A 82 -12.99 -1.20 -11.12
C ASN A 82 -11.51 -1.13 -10.70
N HIS A 83 -10.62 -0.65 -11.57
CA HIS A 83 -9.19 -0.62 -11.28
C HIS A 83 -8.50 0.59 -11.95
N ASP A 84 -7.24 0.82 -11.58
CA ASP A 84 -6.33 1.83 -12.17
C ASP A 84 -6.91 3.25 -12.21
N SER A 85 -7.36 3.72 -11.04
CA SER A 85 -7.94 5.05 -10.91
C SER A 85 -6.90 6.17 -11.04
N SER A 86 -7.32 7.27 -11.66
CA SER A 86 -6.64 8.55 -11.67
C SER A 86 -7.55 9.65 -11.15
N ILE A 87 -6.97 10.64 -10.48
CA ILE A 87 -7.70 11.76 -9.87
C ILE A 87 -7.03 13.09 -10.18
N ALA A 88 -7.84 14.12 -10.45
CA ALA A 88 -7.39 15.48 -10.64
C ALA A 88 -8.41 16.50 -10.14
N TRP A 89 -7.92 17.66 -9.69
CA TRP A 89 -8.77 18.84 -9.48
C TRP A 89 -8.81 19.66 -10.77
N PHE A 90 -10.00 19.91 -11.30
CA PHE A 90 -10.18 20.73 -12.50
C PHE A 90 -11.21 21.81 -12.26
N ARG A 91 -10.72 23.06 -12.22
CA ARG A 91 -11.47 24.30 -11.93
C ARG A 91 -12.19 24.26 -10.56
N ASP A 92 -13.40 23.72 -10.54
CA ASP A 92 -14.35 23.80 -9.42
C ASP A 92 -14.71 22.43 -8.83
N ARG A 93 -14.21 21.31 -9.40
CA ARG A 93 -14.50 19.96 -8.92
C ARG A 93 -13.38 18.94 -9.16
N TRP A 94 -13.44 17.87 -8.39
CA TRP A 94 -12.64 16.66 -8.59
C TRP A 94 -13.18 15.87 -9.76
N PHE A 95 -12.26 15.30 -10.53
CA PHE A 95 -12.50 14.27 -11.52
C PHE A 95 -11.75 13.02 -11.09
N CYS A 96 -12.44 11.88 -11.06
CA CYS A 96 -11.80 10.58 -10.96
C CYS A 96 -12.18 9.73 -12.17
N LEU A 97 -11.19 9.17 -12.85
CA LEU A 97 -11.36 8.25 -13.98
C LEU A 97 -10.75 6.89 -13.61
N TRP A 98 -11.33 5.79 -14.09
CA TRP A 98 -10.80 4.43 -13.86
C TRP A 98 -11.34 3.47 -14.92
N ASN A 99 -10.67 2.35 -15.18
CA ASN A 99 -11.25 1.31 -16.03
C ASN A 99 -12.18 0.40 -15.24
N ALA A 100 -13.33 0.08 -15.82
CA ALA A 100 -14.34 -0.74 -15.16
C ALA A 100 -15.09 -1.67 -16.11
N ASN A 101 -15.63 -2.74 -15.54
CA ASN A 101 -16.47 -3.70 -16.23
C ASN A 101 -17.58 -4.22 -15.27
N ARG A 102 -18.73 -4.60 -15.84
CA ARG A 102 -19.80 -5.30 -15.11
C ARG A 102 -19.39 -6.72 -14.76
N VAL A 103 -18.50 -7.31 -15.55
CA VAL A 103 -17.85 -8.58 -15.26
C VAL A 103 -16.74 -8.35 -14.22
N PRO A 104 -16.66 -9.11 -13.11
CA PRO A 104 -15.71 -8.87 -12.02
C PRO A 104 -14.26 -9.29 -12.35
N PHE A 105 -13.87 -9.22 -13.62
CA PHE A 105 -12.53 -9.60 -14.07
C PHE A 105 -11.93 -8.51 -14.94
N GLU A 106 -10.63 -8.35 -14.74
CA GLU A 106 -9.76 -7.55 -15.55
C GLU A 106 -9.73 -8.00 -17.02
N GLY A 107 -9.72 -7.03 -17.94
CA GLY A 107 -9.46 -7.28 -19.36
C GLY A 107 -10.58 -8.02 -20.10
N ARG A 108 -11.78 -8.08 -19.53
CA ARG A 108 -12.95 -8.67 -20.21
C ARG A 108 -13.51 -7.70 -21.27
N PRO A 109 -14.04 -8.21 -22.40
CA PRO A 109 -14.66 -7.37 -23.43
C PRO A 109 -15.68 -6.38 -22.86
N GLY A 110 -15.73 -5.19 -23.44
CA GLY A 110 -16.61 -4.11 -22.98
C GLY A 110 -16.10 -3.39 -21.71
N GLN A 111 -14.84 -3.60 -21.32
CA GLN A 111 -14.21 -2.79 -20.29
C GLN A 111 -14.00 -1.37 -20.83
N LEU A 112 -14.56 -0.38 -20.12
CA LEU A 112 -14.51 1.03 -20.51
C LEU A 112 -13.82 1.85 -19.42
N ILE A 113 -13.36 3.04 -19.79
CA ILE A 113 -12.97 4.04 -18.80
C ILE A 113 -14.22 4.81 -18.38
N TYR A 114 -14.51 4.75 -17.08
CA TYR A 114 -15.56 5.51 -16.43
C TYR A 114 -14.99 6.75 -15.76
N MET A 115 -15.84 7.75 -15.58
CA MET A 115 -15.55 8.94 -14.80
C MET A 115 -16.63 9.19 -13.76
N SER A 116 -16.24 9.87 -12.69
CA SER A 116 -17.14 10.47 -11.70
C SER A 116 -16.54 11.79 -11.21
N THR A 117 -17.40 12.72 -10.79
CA THR A 117 -17.00 14.04 -10.32
C THR A 117 -17.50 14.33 -8.91
N SER A 118 -16.82 15.23 -8.21
CA SER A 118 -17.20 15.66 -6.87
C SER A 118 -16.74 17.07 -6.57
N TYR A 119 -17.62 17.93 -6.04
CA TYR A 119 -17.21 19.26 -5.56
C TYR A 119 -16.33 19.20 -4.30
N GLY A 120 -16.57 18.21 -3.43
CA GLY A 120 -15.94 18.09 -2.10
C GLY A 120 -15.01 16.89 -1.92
N GLY A 121 -15.01 15.92 -2.84
CA GLY A 121 -14.23 14.68 -2.76
C GLY A 121 -14.83 13.59 -1.86
N CYS A 122 -15.93 13.88 -1.14
CA CYS A 122 -16.58 12.94 -0.23
C CYS A 122 -17.84 12.26 -0.82
N THR A 123 -18.55 12.96 -1.72
CA THR A 123 -19.76 12.45 -2.40
C THR A 123 -19.58 12.60 -3.90
N TRP A 124 -19.80 11.53 -4.64
CA TRP A 124 -19.41 11.40 -6.04
C TRP A 124 -20.63 11.20 -6.93
N SER A 125 -20.60 11.77 -8.14
CA SER A 125 -21.66 11.55 -9.13
C SER A 125 -21.71 10.07 -9.55
N PRO A 126 -22.85 9.57 -10.07
CA PRO A 126 -22.90 8.24 -10.68
C PRO A 126 -21.80 8.05 -11.74
N PRO A 127 -21.16 6.87 -11.83
CA PRO A 127 -20.16 6.59 -12.85
C PRO A 127 -20.74 6.61 -14.27
N GLU A 128 -20.05 7.27 -15.20
CA GLU A 128 -20.42 7.32 -16.62
C GLU A 128 -19.21 7.03 -17.52
N PRO A 129 -19.37 6.36 -18.67
CA PRO A 129 -18.26 6.16 -19.62
C PRO A 129 -17.72 7.50 -20.12
N ALA A 130 -16.42 7.75 -19.96
CA ALA A 130 -15.82 9.03 -20.30
C ALA A 130 -15.66 9.20 -21.83
N PHE A 131 -15.07 8.20 -22.49
CA PHE A 131 -14.59 8.32 -23.87
C PHE A 131 -15.48 7.64 -24.91
N SER A 132 -16.35 6.71 -24.51
CA SER A 132 -17.21 5.94 -25.42
C SER A 132 -18.66 6.43 -25.48
N SER A 133 -19.03 7.39 -24.63
CA SER A 133 -20.39 7.94 -24.55
C SER A 133 -20.52 9.22 -25.40
N ALA A 134 -21.54 9.30 -26.25
CA ALA A 134 -21.88 10.53 -26.97
C ALA A 134 -22.36 11.68 -26.05
N GLN A 135 -22.78 11.36 -24.82
CA GLN A 135 -23.11 12.36 -23.81
C GLN A 135 -21.84 13.03 -23.25
N ARG A 136 -20.73 12.28 -23.17
CA ARG A 136 -19.48 12.76 -22.56
C ARG A 136 -18.35 13.01 -23.54
N SER A 137 -18.45 12.58 -24.79
CA SER A 137 -17.45 12.78 -25.83
C SER A 137 -18.06 13.40 -27.08
N VAL A 138 -17.33 14.32 -27.70
CA VAL A 138 -17.68 14.90 -29.01
C VAL A 138 -17.56 13.82 -30.10
N ASN A 139 -16.49 13.03 -30.03
CA ASN A 139 -16.17 11.95 -30.95
C ASN A 139 -15.96 10.64 -30.16
N PRO A 140 -17.03 9.94 -29.76
CA PRO A 140 -16.95 8.78 -28.89
C PRO A 140 -16.17 7.62 -29.54
N ILE A 141 -15.37 6.93 -28.72
CA ILE A 141 -14.57 5.77 -29.14
C ILE A 141 -15.28 4.48 -28.72
N PRO A 142 -15.85 3.69 -29.64
CA PRO A 142 -16.54 2.45 -29.32
C PRO A 142 -15.54 1.37 -28.88
N CYS A 143 -15.99 0.49 -27.98
CA CYS A 143 -15.18 -0.61 -27.47
C CYS A 143 -16.01 -1.88 -27.16
N PRO A 144 -16.81 -2.40 -28.12
CA PRO A 144 -17.72 -3.51 -27.85
C PRO A 144 -16.98 -4.82 -27.51
N ASN A 145 -15.86 -5.07 -28.19
CA ASN A 145 -15.08 -6.32 -28.07
C ASN A 145 -13.69 -6.11 -27.47
N GLY A 146 -13.31 -4.86 -27.22
CA GLY A 146 -12.01 -4.47 -26.72
C GLY A 146 -12.02 -4.12 -25.23
N THR A 147 -10.97 -3.42 -24.82
CA THR A 147 -10.78 -2.94 -23.45
C THR A 147 -10.11 -1.57 -23.46
N GLN A 148 -10.67 -0.61 -22.73
CA GLN A 148 -10.03 0.66 -22.43
C GLN A 148 -9.30 0.56 -21.08
N TRP A 149 -8.12 1.18 -21.00
CA TRP A 149 -7.18 1.00 -19.90
C TRP A 149 -6.53 2.28 -19.42
N GLN A 150 -6.35 2.34 -18.09
CA GLN A 150 -5.44 3.24 -17.39
C GLN A 150 -5.55 4.71 -17.84
N PRO A 151 -6.62 5.41 -17.46
CA PRO A 151 -6.67 6.86 -17.62
C PRO A 151 -5.63 7.51 -16.73
N ASN A 152 -4.96 8.55 -17.25
CA ASN A 152 -3.97 9.31 -16.50
C ASN A 152 -4.14 10.81 -16.75
N LEU A 153 -4.31 11.59 -15.68
CA LEU A 153 -4.79 12.96 -15.75
C LEU A 153 -3.69 14.01 -15.53
N ILE A 154 -3.77 15.10 -16.27
CA ILE A 154 -2.97 16.32 -16.08
C ILE A 154 -3.82 17.54 -16.45
N VAL A 155 -3.57 18.70 -15.84
CA VAL A 155 -4.12 19.98 -16.29
C VAL A 155 -3.02 20.74 -17.04
N VAL A 156 -3.30 21.11 -18.29
CA VAL A 156 -2.39 21.84 -19.18
C VAL A 156 -3.16 22.99 -19.80
N ASP A 157 -2.63 24.21 -19.71
CA ASP A 157 -3.22 25.42 -20.32
C ASP A 157 -4.72 25.62 -20.05
N GLY A 158 -5.17 25.26 -18.83
CA GLY A 158 -6.56 25.42 -18.41
C GLY A 158 -7.55 24.37 -18.93
N GLU A 159 -7.04 23.31 -19.56
CA GLU A 159 -7.78 22.12 -19.97
C GLU A 159 -7.38 20.90 -19.13
N LEU A 160 -8.32 19.99 -18.89
CA LEU A 160 -8.02 18.69 -18.31
C LEU A 160 -7.74 17.70 -19.42
N TRP A 161 -6.58 17.05 -19.38
CA TRP A 161 -6.19 16.02 -20.33
C TRP A 161 -6.20 14.65 -19.68
N ALA A 162 -6.49 13.62 -20.46
CA ALA A 162 -6.39 12.23 -20.09
C ALA A 162 -5.59 11.45 -21.14
N VAL A 163 -4.53 10.77 -20.71
CA VAL A 163 -3.77 9.83 -21.56
C VAL A 163 -4.15 8.41 -21.20
N TRP A 164 -4.58 7.63 -22.18
CA TRP A 164 -5.14 6.28 -21.99
C TRP A 164 -4.93 5.42 -23.23
N SER A 165 -5.24 4.13 -23.14
CA SER A 165 -5.16 3.22 -24.30
C SER A 165 -6.39 2.35 -24.47
N GLN A 166 -6.63 1.95 -25.71
CA GLN A 166 -7.60 0.92 -26.06
C GLN A 166 -6.85 -0.26 -26.67
N ARG A 167 -7.16 -1.46 -26.18
CA ARG A 167 -6.77 -2.72 -26.80
C ARG A 167 -7.98 -3.35 -27.49
N SER A 168 -7.96 -3.43 -28.80
CA SER A 168 -9.00 -4.05 -29.63
C SER A 168 -8.39 -4.73 -30.87
N ARG A 169 -9.23 -5.38 -31.69
CA ARG A 169 -8.83 -5.97 -32.99
C ARG A 169 -9.31 -5.14 -34.18
N ASP A 170 -9.86 -3.97 -33.90
CA ASP A 170 -10.48 -3.07 -34.85
C ASP A 170 -9.62 -1.81 -35.02
N GLU A 171 -10.11 -0.87 -35.83
CA GLU A 171 -9.46 0.41 -36.10
C GLU A 171 -9.36 1.33 -34.89
N TYR A 172 -9.88 0.97 -33.71
CA TYR A 172 -9.80 1.79 -32.50
C TYR A 172 -8.66 1.36 -31.56
N ASP A 173 -7.85 0.36 -31.93
CA ASP A 173 -6.65 -0.02 -31.17
C ASP A 173 -5.64 1.15 -31.16
N GLY A 174 -5.08 1.46 -30.00
CA GLY A 174 -4.04 2.48 -29.89
C GLY A 174 -3.99 3.24 -28.56
N CYS A 175 -3.10 4.22 -28.53
CA CYS A 175 -2.94 5.18 -27.43
C CYS A 175 -3.66 6.49 -27.77
N TYR A 176 -4.26 7.13 -26.78
CA TYR A 176 -5.10 8.30 -26.95
C TYR A 176 -4.73 9.41 -25.98
N VAL A 177 -4.93 10.64 -26.44
CA VAL A 177 -5.00 11.84 -25.60
C VAL A 177 -6.41 12.40 -25.75
N SER A 178 -7.12 12.53 -24.64
CA SER A 178 -8.44 13.14 -24.60
C SER A 178 -8.39 14.45 -23.84
N ARG A 179 -9.06 15.49 -24.34
CA ARG A 179 -9.04 16.83 -23.74
C ARG A 179 -10.45 17.28 -23.36
N LEU A 180 -10.56 17.94 -22.22
CA LEU A 180 -11.78 18.51 -21.68
C LEU A 180 -11.56 19.98 -21.34
N SER A 181 -12.13 20.87 -22.16
CA SER A 181 -11.96 22.33 -22.02
C SER A 181 -12.94 22.96 -21.02
N ASN A 182 -13.94 22.23 -20.54
CA ASN A 182 -14.91 22.71 -19.54
C ASN A 182 -15.37 21.53 -18.66
N PRO A 183 -15.44 21.67 -17.31
CA PRO A 183 -15.93 20.61 -16.42
C PRO A 183 -17.28 20.00 -16.79
N ASP A 184 -18.19 20.80 -17.36
CA ASP A 184 -19.52 20.36 -17.81
C ASP A 184 -19.57 20.05 -19.31
N GLY A 185 -18.43 20.14 -20.00
CA GLY A 185 -18.28 19.91 -21.44
C GLY A 185 -18.16 18.43 -21.81
N LYS A 186 -17.65 18.21 -23.03
CA LYS A 186 -17.39 16.88 -23.59
C LYS A 186 -15.90 16.71 -23.88
N TRP A 187 -15.42 15.48 -23.73
CA TRP A 187 -14.09 15.07 -24.14
C TRP A 187 -13.95 15.08 -25.66
N VAL A 188 -12.80 15.55 -26.14
CA VAL A 188 -12.35 15.40 -27.52
C VAL A 188 -11.22 14.37 -27.52
N ASN A 189 -11.43 13.24 -28.19
CA ASN A 189 -10.50 12.11 -28.21
C ASN A 189 -9.58 12.20 -29.43
N GLN A 190 -8.26 12.10 -29.24
CA GLN A 190 -7.28 12.05 -30.33
C GLN A 190 -6.49 10.75 -30.21
N ARG A 191 -6.54 9.89 -31.24
CA ARG A 191 -5.63 8.75 -31.35
C ARG A 191 -4.25 9.26 -31.75
N LEU A 192 -3.22 8.78 -31.07
CA LEU A 192 -1.84 9.07 -31.41
C LEU A 192 -1.34 8.09 -32.46
N GLU A 193 -0.67 8.63 -33.49
CA GLU A 193 -0.12 7.87 -34.60
C GLU A 193 1.29 8.33 -34.94
N TRP A 194 2.11 7.39 -35.40
CA TRP A 194 3.46 7.59 -35.89
C TRP A 194 3.55 6.96 -37.27
N ASP A 195 3.77 7.78 -38.28
CA ASP A 195 3.76 7.38 -39.69
C ASP A 195 2.46 6.63 -40.09
N GLY A 196 1.32 7.16 -39.64
CA GLY A 196 -0.02 6.58 -39.88
C GLY A 196 -0.30 5.28 -39.12
N SER A 197 0.54 4.91 -38.14
CA SER A 197 0.37 3.70 -37.34
C SER A 197 0.19 4.00 -35.85
N PRO A 198 -0.71 3.30 -35.12
CA PRO A 198 -0.83 3.45 -33.67
C PRO A 198 0.34 2.80 -32.89
N MET A 199 1.26 2.12 -33.58
CA MET A 199 2.43 1.47 -33.00
C MET A 199 3.73 2.10 -33.53
N PRO A 200 4.41 2.96 -32.74
CA PRO A 200 5.66 3.57 -33.17
C PRO A 200 6.73 2.52 -33.45
N LYS A 201 7.60 2.83 -34.42
CA LYS A 201 8.76 2.01 -34.77
C LYS A 201 10.00 2.59 -34.10
N ILE A 202 10.55 1.86 -33.14
CA ILE A 202 11.76 2.26 -32.38
C ILE A 202 12.76 1.12 -32.51
N GLU A 203 13.98 1.44 -32.95
CA GLU A 203 15.06 0.46 -33.20
C GLU A 203 14.59 -0.71 -34.09
N GLY A 204 13.81 -0.40 -35.13
CA GLY A 204 13.30 -1.41 -36.06
C GLY A 204 12.09 -2.22 -35.55
N LYS A 205 11.73 -2.13 -34.27
CA LYS A 205 10.61 -2.87 -33.67
C LYS A 205 9.37 -2.00 -33.53
N ARG A 206 8.18 -2.59 -33.71
CA ARG A 206 6.90 -1.93 -33.42
C ARG A 206 6.52 -2.14 -31.97
N TRP A 207 6.04 -1.09 -31.32
CA TRP A 207 5.71 -1.11 -29.89
C TRP A 207 4.26 -0.76 -29.67
N ARG A 208 3.58 -1.53 -28.83
CA ARG A 208 2.29 -1.11 -28.28
C ARG A 208 2.55 -0.22 -27.07
N LEU A 209 1.84 0.90 -26.98
CA LEU A 209 1.99 1.83 -25.89
C LEU A 209 0.90 1.63 -24.85
N PHE A 210 1.29 1.64 -23.57
CA PHE A 210 0.39 1.46 -22.45
C PHE A 210 0.64 2.60 -21.45
N PRO A 211 -0.20 3.63 -21.38
CA PRO A 211 -0.08 4.72 -20.40
C PRO A 211 -0.26 4.20 -18.98
N THR A 212 0.57 4.68 -18.05
CA THR A 212 0.68 4.05 -16.73
C THR A 212 0.62 4.99 -15.55
N GLN A 213 0.87 6.30 -15.72
CA GLN A 213 0.83 7.30 -14.67
C GLN A 213 0.40 8.68 -15.16
N ASN A 214 0.00 9.53 -14.21
CA ASN A 214 -0.33 10.92 -14.48
C ASN A 214 0.85 11.58 -15.19
N PRO A 215 0.59 12.27 -16.33
CA PRO A 215 1.61 13.08 -16.95
C PRO A 215 2.08 14.21 -16.02
N ILE A 216 3.28 14.70 -16.28
CA ILE A 216 3.79 15.93 -15.66
C ILE A 216 4.08 16.97 -16.75
N GLN A 217 4.01 18.24 -16.39
CA GLN A 217 4.58 19.32 -17.20
C GLN A 217 5.89 19.75 -16.54
N LEU A 218 6.99 19.64 -17.28
CA LEU A 218 8.30 20.13 -16.84
C LEU A 218 8.30 21.65 -16.78
N ARG A 219 9.24 22.23 -16.02
CA ARG A 219 9.45 23.68 -15.98
C ARG A 219 9.76 24.30 -17.34
N SER A 220 10.29 23.51 -18.28
CA SER A 220 10.50 23.92 -19.67
C SER A 220 9.21 24.09 -20.48
N GLY A 221 8.06 23.64 -19.95
CA GLY A 221 6.79 23.57 -20.65
C GLY A 221 6.52 22.23 -21.34
N ARG A 222 7.56 21.39 -21.52
CA ARG A 222 7.42 20.04 -22.08
C ARG A 222 6.50 19.18 -21.23
N ILE A 223 5.63 18.42 -21.88
CA ILE A 223 4.73 17.47 -21.22
C ILE A 223 5.35 16.07 -21.33
N LEU A 224 5.40 15.33 -20.23
CA LEU A 224 5.81 13.92 -20.20
C LEU A 224 4.66 13.05 -19.71
N ALA A 225 4.22 12.07 -20.49
CA ALA A 225 3.25 11.07 -20.08
C ALA A 225 3.94 9.69 -19.95
N PRO A 226 4.08 9.14 -18.73
CA PRO A 226 4.72 7.83 -18.52
C PRO A 226 3.95 6.68 -19.17
N ILE A 227 4.68 5.83 -19.89
CA ILE A 227 4.14 4.66 -20.58
C ILE A 227 5.03 3.43 -20.35
N THR A 228 4.45 2.24 -20.49
CA THR A 228 5.22 1.05 -20.82
C THR A 228 5.02 0.71 -22.29
N MET A 229 6.13 0.59 -23.03
CA MET A 229 6.17 0.05 -24.38
C MET A 229 6.23 -1.46 -24.30
N ILE A 230 5.41 -2.14 -25.11
CA ILE A 230 5.30 -3.61 -25.12
C ILE A 230 5.62 -4.09 -26.54
N GLY A 231 6.69 -4.87 -26.64
CA GLY A 231 7.28 -5.30 -27.90
C GLY A 231 7.04 -6.79 -28.19
N PRO A 232 7.88 -7.38 -29.05
CA PRO A 232 7.87 -8.82 -29.33
C PRO A 232 8.33 -9.64 -28.11
N LEU A 233 8.45 -10.96 -28.28
CA LEU A 233 8.99 -11.84 -27.25
C LEU A 233 10.41 -11.39 -26.86
N ALA A 234 10.66 -11.27 -25.56
CA ALA A 234 11.98 -10.99 -25.02
C ALA A 234 12.90 -12.19 -25.20
N THR A 235 14.11 -11.96 -25.70
CA THR A 235 15.12 -13.02 -25.94
C THR A 235 15.75 -13.53 -24.65
N ASP A 236 15.67 -12.76 -23.57
CA ASP A 236 16.20 -13.06 -22.22
C ASP A 236 15.10 -13.48 -21.23
N ALA A 237 13.86 -13.71 -21.69
CA ALA A 237 12.79 -14.24 -20.85
C ALA A 237 13.05 -15.71 -20.50
N PRO A 238 12.94 -16.11 -19.21
CA PRO A 238 13.00 -17.51 -18.82
C PRO A 238 11.98 -18.37 -19.59
N PRO A 239 12.32 -19.60 -20.02
CA PRO A 239 11.44 -20.44 -20.85
C PRO A 239 10.05 -20.75 -20.26
N MET A 240 9.93 -20.71 -18.93
CA MET A 240 8.66 -20.90 -18.21
C MET A 240 7.67 -19.74 -18.41
N LEU A 241 8.16 -18.55 -18.74
CA LEU A 241 7.31 -17.39 -18.97
C LEU A 241 6.66 -17.49 -20.34
N LYS A 242 5.36 -17.22 -20.39
CA LYS A 242 4.57 -17.31 -21.62
C LYS A 242 3.69 -16.07 -21.80
N GLY A 243 3.32 -15.81 -23.05
CA GLY A 243 2.42 -14.72 -23.40
C GLY A 243 2.94 -13.36 -22.93
N TRP A 244 2.04 -12.55 -22.34
CA TRP A 244 2.36 -11.19 -21.91
C TRP A 244 3.54 -11.09 -20.95
N TRP A 245 3.73 -12.08 -20.08
CA TRP A 245 4.83 -12.11 -19.12
C TRP A 245 6.21 -12.22 -19.79
N ALA A 246 6.29 -12.84 -20.96
CA ALA A 246 7.53 -13.05 -21.70
C ALA A 246 7.80 -11.97 -22.77
N LEU A 247 6.90 -11.00 -22.96
CA LEU A 247 7.13 -9.91 -23.92
C LEU A 247 8.19 -8.94 -23.41
N GLU A 248 9.01 -8.42 -24.33
CA GLU A 248 9.91 -7.30 -24.10
C GLU A 248 9.09 -6.06 -23.70
N LYS A 249 9.56 -5.36 -22.68
CA LYS A 249 8.93 -4.18 -22.10
C LYS A 249 9.97 -3.07 -21.98
N ARG A 250 9.60 -1.82 -22.20
CA ARG A 250 10.45 -0.66 -21.87
C ARG A 250 9.61 0.38 -21.16
N ASN A 251 10.10 0.89 -20.05
CA ASN A 251 9.44 2.00 -19.39
C ASN A 251 9.92 3.30 -20.03
N SER A 252 8.99 4.10 -20.52
CA SER A 252 9.28 5.24 -21.36
C SER A 252 8.34 6.39 -21.03
N VAL A 253 8.46 7.46 -21.80
CA VAL A 253 7.52 8.58 -21.81
C VAL A 253 7.10 8.89 -23.24
N LEU A 254 5.83 9.25 -23.41
CA LEU A 254 5.43 10.12 -24.50
C LEU A 254 5.80 11.55 -24.11
N TYR A 255 6.30 12.34 -25.05
CA TYR A 255 6.59 13.75 -24.81
C TYR A 255 6.10 14.68 -25.91
N SER A 256 5.75 15.90 -25.51
CA SER A 256 5.31 16.97 -26.42
C SER A 256 5.89 18.31 -25.98
N ASP A 257 6.38 19.07 -26.96
CA ASP A 257 6.99 20.40 -26.79
C ASP A 257 6.10 21.54 -27.32
N ASP A 258 4.93 21.22 -27.89
CA ASP A 258 4.09 22.17 -28.65
C ASP A 258 2.64 22.26 -28.17
N GLY A 259 2.42 21.98 -26.87
CA GLY A 259 1.08 21.96 -26.29
C GLY A 259 0.27 20.74 -26.75
N GLY A 260 0.93 19.60 -26.92
CA GLY A 260 0.30 18.31 -27.23
C GLY A 260 -0.19 18.19 -28.68
N LYS A 261 0.26 19.05 -29.60
CA LYS A 261 -0.12 18.96 -31.01
C LYS A 261 0.63 17.80 -31.68
N THR A 262 1.91 17.65 -31.37
CA THR A 262 2.73 16.51 -31.78
C THR A 262 3.26 15.75 -30.55
N TRP A 263 3.46 14.45 -30.73
CA TRP A 263 3.91 13.54 -29.68
C TRP A 263 5.04 12.66 -30.17
N HIS A 264 6.09 12.60 -29.38
CA HIS A 264 7.25 11.74 -29.58
C HIS A 264 7.29 10.65 -28.52
N VAL A 265 8.03 9.57 -28.80
CA VAL A 265 8.21 8.45 -27.87
C VAL A 265 9.69 8.30 -27.56
N SER A 266 10.04 8.29 -26.27
CA SER A 266 11.41 8.01 -25.83
C SER A 266 11.79 6.54 -26.08
N SER A 267 13.08 6.26 -26.24
CA SER A 267 13.60 4.88 -26.35
C SER A 267 13.33 4.04 -25.09
N GLY A 268 13.13 4.71 -23.96
CA GLY A 268 12.80 4.11 -22.66
C GLY A 268 13.99 3.50 -21.92
N ALA A 269 13.74 3.14 -20.67
CA ALA A 269 14.64 2.43 -19.78
C ALA A 269 14.24 0.94 -19.65
N MET A 270 15.24 0.10 -19.43
CA MET A 270 15.07 -1.32 -19.16
C MET A 270 16.22 -1.86 -18.31
N GLN A 271 16.02 -3.03 -17.71
CA GLN A 271 17.09 -3.79 -17.07
C GLN A 271 17.92 -4.51 -18.13
N SER A 272 19.25 -4.58 -17.95
CA SER A 272 20.19 -5.12 -18.95
C SER A 272 20.08 -6.63 -19.23
N SER A 273 19.42 -7.40 -18.35
CA SER A 273 19.25 -8.86 -18.47
C SER A 273 17.85 -9.36 -18.07
N ARG A 274 16.89 -8.43 -17.99
CA ARG A 274 15.49 -8.71 -17.65
C ARG A 274 14.56 -7.83 -18.47
N SER A 275 14.72 -7.85 -19.79
CA SER A 275 13.98 -6.99 -20.73
C SER A 275 12.46 -7.16 -20.69
N TRP A 276 11.95 -8.17 -19.98
CA TRP A 276 10.54 -8.50 -19.85
C TRP A 276 9.90 -8.10 -18.51
N ALA A 277 10.69 -7.63 -17.54
CA ALA A 277 10.25 -7.55 -16.13
C ALA A 277 9.74 -6.18 -15.68
N GLN A 278 10.11 -5.09 -16.36
CA GLN A 278 9.71 -3.74 -15.94
C GLN A 278 8.29 -3.35 -16.38
N TRP A 279 7.59 -2.57 -15.55
CA TRP A 279 6.19 -2.17 -15.77
C TRP A 279 5.86 -0.84 -15.07
N GLU A 280 4.81 -0.15 -15.52
CA GLU A 280 4.15 0.97 -14.81
C GLU A 280 5.06 2.06 -14.23
N PRO A 281 5.76 2.85 -15.06
CA PRO A 281 6.62 3.94 -14.59
C PRO A 281 5.84 5.17 -14.13
N THR A 282 6.39 5.90 -13.16
CA THR A 282 6.08 7.30 -12.83
C THR A 282 7.31 8.15 -13.05
N VAL A 283 7.14 9.43 -13.38
CA VAL A 283 8.24 10.39 -13.52
C VAL A 283 7.99 11.68 -12.76
N TRP A 284 9.05 12.35 -12.33
CA TRP A 284 9.00 13.67 -11.70
C TRP A 284 10.28 14.47 -11.98
N GLU A 285 10.18 15.79 -11.96
CA GLU A 285 11.32 16.69 -12.18
C GLU A 285 11.97 17.10 -10.85
N LEU A 286 13.30 17.01 -10.79
CA LEU A 286 14.11 17.51 -9.67
C LEU A 286 14.38 19.01 -9.79
N PRO A 287 14.82 19.68 -8.71
CA PRO A 287 15.17 21.11 -8.76
C PRO A 287 16.23 21.47 -9.80
N ASN A 288 17.16 20.55 -10.11
CA ASN A 288 18.21 20.74 -11.12
C ASN A 288 17.76 20.45 -12.57
N GLY A 289 16.48 20.15 -12.81
CA GLY A 289 15.94 19.81 -14.13
C GLY A 289 16.13 18.36 -14.56
N THR A 290 16.83 17.53 -13.78
CA THR A 290 16.87 16.07 -14.02
C THR A 290 15.47 15.48 -13.83
N VAL A 291 15.07 14.60 -14.74
CA VAL A 291 13.82 13.85 -14.61
C VAL A 291 14.14 12.47 -14.04
N MET A 292 13.52 12.15 -12.92
CA MET A 292 13.60 10.83 -12.32
C MET A 292 12.48 9.96 -12.83
N MET A 293 12.75 8.65 -12.96
CA MET A 293 11.74 7.63 -13.18
C MET A 293 11.81 6.61 -12.05
N PHE A 294 10.65 6.28 -11.50
CA PHE A 294 10.46 5.04 -10.76
C PHE A 294 9.57 4.11 -11.58
N ALA A 295 9.77 2.81 -11.42
CA ALA A 295 8.91 1.84 -12.05
C ALA A 295 8.79 0.55 -11.27
N ARG A 296 7.66 -0.12 -11.48
CA ARG A 296 7.38 -1.41 -10.88
C ARG A 296 8.24 -2.49 -11.52
N ASN A 297 8.81 -3.36 -10.69
CA ASN A 297 9.30 -4.66 -11.13
C ASN A 297 8.14 -5.67 -11.10
N ASN A 298 7.83 -6.23 -12.26
CA ASN A 298 6.70 -7.11 -12.51
C ASN A 298 7.15 -8.55 -12.77
N ASP A 299 8.36 -8.91 -12.33
CA ASP A 299 8.77 -10.30 -12.21
C ASP A 299 8.01 -10.97 -11.05
N PHE A 300 7.11 -11.91 -11.39
CA PHE A 300 6.23 -12.58 -10.45
C PHE A 300 6.79 -13.85 -9.81
N ARG A 301 8.01 -14.23 -10.20
CA ARG A 301 8.64 -15.43 -9.67
C ARG A 301 8.99 -15.23 -8.20
N SER A 302 8.98 -16.32 -7.44
CA SER A 302 9.51 -16.30 -6.09
C SER A 302 11.04 -16.09 -6.10
N SER A 303 11.60 -15.62 -4.98
CA SER A 303 13.07 -15.51 -4.83
C SER A 303 13.79 -16.84 -5.10
N ASP A 304 13.17 -17.95 -4.68
CA ASP A 304 13.71 -19.30 -4.83
C ASP A 304 13.75 -19.74 -6.31
N GLU A 305 12.93 -19.13 -7.17
CA GLU A 305 12.90 -19.31 -8.62
C GLU A 305 13.73 -18.24 -9.37
N GLY A 306 14.55 -17.48 -8.64
CA GLY A 306 15.37 -16.37 -9.18
C GLY A 306 14.59 -15.08 -9.45
N GLY A 307 13.39 -14.95 -8.89
CA GLY A 307 12.61 -13.71 -8.84
C GLY A 307 13.20 -12.66 -7.89
N PRO A 308 12.63 -11.45 -7.83
CA PRO A 308 13.18 -10.36 -7.04
C PRO A 308 12.78 -10.47 -5.58
N ARG A 309 13.67 -10.02 -4.69
CA ARG A 309 13.38 -9.81 -3.26
C ARG A 309 12.51 -8.55 -3.07
N PRO A 310 11.88 -8.33 -1.91
CA PRO A 310 11.07 -7.13 -1.66
C PRO A 310 11.78 -5.80 -1.96
N GLU A 311 13.08 -5.71 -1.67
CA GLU A 311 13.95 -4.56 -1.96
C GLU A 311 14.42 -4.45 -3.42
N GLN A 312 13.87 -5.26 -4.31
CA GLN A 312 14.11 -5.23 -5.75
C GLN A 312 12.80 -5.03 -6.54
N MET A 313 11.69 -4.76 -5.85
CA MET A 313 10.37 -4.57 -6.45
C MET A 313 10.16 -3.19 -7.09
N LEU A 314 11.05 -2.24 -6.77
CA LEU A 314 11.04 -0.88 -7.32
C LEU A 314 12.32 -0.65 -8.12
N LEU A 315 12.16 -0.10 -9.32
CA LEU A 315 13.23 0.25 -10.25
C LEU A 315 13.35 1.77 -10.34
N TRP A 316 14.53 2.27 -10.69
CA TRP A 316 14.75 3.69 -10.99
C TRP A 316 15.65 3.91 -12.19
N SER A 317 15.53 5.09 -12.79
CA SER A 317 16.34 5.60 -13.89
C SER A 317 16.30 7.14 -13.90
N VAL A 318 17.22 7.78 -14.61
CA VAL A 318 17.31 9.24 -14.73
C VAL A 318 17.44 9.68 -16.18
N SER A 319 16.92 10.86 -16.47
CA SER A 319 17.06 11.57 -17.74
C SER A 319 17.53 13.01 -17.49
N THR A 320 18.51 13.46 -18.25
CA THR A 320 19.07 14.82 -18.19
C THR A 320 18.71 15.68 -19.41
N ASP A 321 17.90 15.14 -20.32
CA ASP A 321 17.49 15.79 -21.58
C ASP A 321 15.96 15.96 -21.68
N GLY A 322 15.30 16.01 -20.53
CA GLY A 322 13.85 16.20 -20.43
C GLY A 322 13.06 14.98 -20.90
N GLY A 323 13.54 13.77 -20.61
CA GLY A 323 12.84 12.51 -20.84
C GLY A 323 13.09 11.85 -22.19
N VAL A 324 14.02 12.36 -23.02
CA VAL A 324 14.29 11.80 -24.36
C VAL A 324 15.11 10.52 -24.24
N THR A 325 16.18 10.54 -23.44
CA THR A 325 17.02 9.37 -23.15
C THR A 325 17.07 9.08 -21.66
N TRP A 326 17.36 7.82 -21.31
CA TRP A 326 17.32 7.31 -19.94
C TRP A 326 18.50 6.40 -19.64
N THR A 327 18.97 6.43 -18.40
CA THR A 327 19.92 5.42 -17.91
C THR A 327 19.25 4.04 -17.78
N PRO A 328 20.01 2.93 -17.82
CA PRO A 328 19.46 1.61 -17.54
C PRO A 328 18.81 1.54 -16.15
N HIS A 329 17.77 0.71 -16.02
CA HIS A 329 17.10 0.53 -14.73
C HIS A 329 18.03 -0.09 -13.68
N LYS A 330 18.01 0.48 -12.48
CA LYS A 330 18.63 -0.06 -11.27
C LYS A 330 17.54 -0.33 -10.22
N TYR A 331 17.81 -1.20 -9.26
CA TYR A 331 16.91 -1.39 -8.12
C TYR A 331 16.96 -0.18 -7.19
N VAL A 332 15.81 0.19 -6.64
CA VAL A 332 15.72 1.01 -5.44
C VAL A 332 15.74 0.03 -4.26
N PRO A 333 16.79 0.02 -3.41
CA PRO A 333 16.93 -0.90 -2.29
C PRO A 333 16.00 -0.56 -1.11
N LEU A 334 14.70 -0.50 -1.40
CA LEU A 334 13.60 -0.18 -0.50
C LEU A 334 12.57 -1.30 -0.59
N GLN A 335 12.22 -1.90 0.54
CA GLN A 335 11.24 -2.98 0.58
C GLN A 335 9.85 -2.45 0.19
N THR A 336 9.35 -2.93 -0.94
CA THR A 336 8.03 -2.62 -1.49
C THR A 336 7.39 -3.88 -2.08
N VAL A 337 6.21 -3.75 -2.65
CA VAL A 337 5.51 -4.83 -3.36
C VAL A 337 5.41 -4.51 -4.85
N SER A 338 5.11 -5.52 -5.66
CA SER A 338 4.81 -5.36 -7.09
C SER A 338 3.46 -4.63 -7.27
N SER A 339 3.50 -3.30 -7.20
CA SER A 339 2.36 -2.40 -7.34
C SER A 339 2.79 -1.11 -8.01
N ARG A 340 1.80 -0.33 -8.43
CA ARG A 340 1.97 1.01 -8.98
C ARG A 340 2.28 2.03 -7.87
N MET A 341 3.05 3.06 -8.18
CA MET A 341 3.45 4.15 -7.26
C MET A 341 3.27 5.52 -7.93
N HIS A 342 3.07 6.59 -7.18
CA HIS A 342 2.98 7.95 -7.77
C HIS A 342 3.77 8.94 -6.92
N VAL A 343 4.54 9.83 -7.57
CA VAL A 343 5.43 10.81 -6.91
C VAL A 343 5.03 12.22 -7.32
N LEU A 344 4.93 13.13 -6.34
CA LEU A 344 4.71 14.56 -6.59
C LEU A 344 5.61 15.42 -5.69
N PRO A 345 6.03 16.61 -6.15
CA PRO A 345 6.62 17.62 -5.28
C PRO A 345 5.54 18.21 -4.35
N ILE A 346 5.90 18.51 -3.10
CA ILE A 346 4.99 19.13 -2.12
C ILE A 346 5.50 20.46 -1.54
N GLY A 347 6.58 21.01 -2.11
CA GLY A 347 7.21 22.28 -1.70
C GLY A 347 8.53 22.11 -0.95
N GLY A 348 9.37 23.16 -0.89
CA GLY A 348 10.63 23.19 -0.11
C GLY A 348 11.61 22.05 -0.40
N ASN A 349 11.72 21.62 -1.66
CA ASN A 349 12.49 20.45 -2.13
C ASN A 349 12.02 19.09 -1.58
N ARG A 350 10.81 19.01 -1.00
CA ARG A 350 10.21 17.76 -0.55
C ARG A 350 9.36 17.12 -1.64
N PHE A 351 9.47 15.81 -1.73
CA PHE A 351 8.64 14.95 -2.55
C PHE A 351 7.87 13.99 -1.65
N VAL A 352 6.65 13.66 -2.08
CA VAL A 352 5.88 12.56 -1.51
C VAL A 352 5.71 11.50 -2.58
N MET A 353 5.86 10.25 -2.20
CA MET A 353 5.48 9.08 -2.97
C MET A 353 4.32 8.41 -2.24
N VAL A 354 3.29 8.02 -2.99
CA VAL A 354 2.27 7.10 -2.49
C VAL A 354 2.48 5.73 -3.13
N HIS A 355 2.61 4.70 -2.28
CA HIS A 355 2.88 3.34 -2.73
C HIS A 355 2.45 2.33 -1.66
N ASN A 356 2.43 1.05 -2.03
CA ASN A 356 2.22 -0.04 -1.09
C ASN A 356 3.55 -0.35 -0.38
N ASP A 357 3.56 -0.16 0.93
CA ASP A 357 4.70 -0.49 1.77
C ASP A 357 4.70 -1.99 2.08
N PHE A 358 5.89 -2.62 2.08
CA PHE A 358 6.01 -4.08 2.21
C PHE A 358 5.50 -4.56 3.57
N PRO A 359 4.42 -5.37 3.63
CA PRO A 359 3.99 -5.99 4.86
C PRO A 359 4.92 -7.18 5.16
N SER A 360 5.59 -7.13 6.31
CA SER A 360 6.54 -8.19 6.72
C SER A 360 5.93 -9.59 6.62
N GLY A 361 6.71 -10.55 6.11
CA GLY A 361 6.31 -11.97 6.02
C GLY A 361 5.30 -12.32 4.92
N ARG A 362 5.05 -11.42 3.96
CA ARG A 362 4.10 -11.65 2.85
C ARG A 362 4.79 -11.83 1.50
N PHE A 363 4.04 -12.38 0.55
CA PHE A 363 4.50 -12.46 -0.82
C PHE A 363 4.47 -11.06 -1.46
N VAL A 364 5.43 -10.76 -2.33
CA VAL A 364 5.60 -9.44 -2.95
C VAL A 364 4.46 -9.00 -3.88
N PHE A 365 3.46 -9.84 -4.15
CA PHE A 365 2.22 -9.46 -4.85
C PHE A 365 1.04 -9.23 -3.92
N ASP A 366 1.23 -9.42 -2.61
CA ASP A 366 0.24 -9.13 -1.58
C ASP A 366 0.18 -7.61 -1.36
N ARG A 367 -0.69 -6.95 -2.14
CA ARG A 367 -0.85 -5.49 -2.10
C ARG A 367 -1.73 -5.09 -0.91
N TYR A 368 -1.07 -4.75 0.19
CA TYR A 368 -1.70 -4.19 1.39
C TYR A 368 -1.02 -2.86 1.73
N ASN A 369 -1.57 -2.13 2.69
CA ASN A 369 -0.92 -0.98 3.31
C ASN A 369 -0.39 0.06 2.30
N ILE A 370 -1.29 0.80 1.65
CA ILE A 370 -0.85 1.99 0.91
C ILE A 370 -0.41 3.02 1.96
N ALA A 371 0.81 3.52 1.83
CA ALA A 371 1.43 4.48 2.72
C ALA A 371 1.98 5.69 1.97
N LEU A 372 2.24 6.76 2.71
CA LEU A 372 3.01 7.90 2.24
C LEU A 372 4.49 7.69 2.54
N PHE A 373 5.33 8.01 1.57
CA PHE A 373 6.78 8.01 1.69
C PHE A 373 7.29 9.41 1.36
N PHE A 374 8.34 9.84 2.05
CA PHE A 374 8.84 11.21 1.93
C PHE A 374 10.33 11.24 1.60
N ASN A 375 10.73 12.24 0.83
CA ASN A 375 12.13 12.53 0.53
C ASN A 375 12.33 14.04 0.48
N ARG A 376 13.50 14.54 0.90
CA ARG A 376 13.96 15.89 0.58
C ARG A 376 15.21 15.82 -0.29
N GLY A 377 15.24 16.59 -1.37
CA GLY A 377 16.45 16.77 -2.17
C GLY A 377 16.61 15.89 -3.40
N GLY A 378 15.62 15.06 -3.75
CA GLY A 378 15.52 14.52 -5.11
C GLY A 378 16.27 13.21 -5.37
N GLY A 379 16.63 12.45 -4.34
CA GLY A 379 17.23 11.13 -4.48
C GLY A 379 16.20 9.99 -4.54
N ILE A 380 16.69 8.75 -4.48
CA ILE A 380 15.86 7.55 -4.39
C ILE A 380 15.43 7.22 -2.94
N ASN A 381 15.95 7.95 -1.96
CA ASN A 381 15.83 7.68 -0.53
C ASN A 381 14.51 8.18 0.09
N PHE A 382 13.40 7.63 -0.40
CA PHE A 382 12.08 7.84 0.19
C PHE A 382 11.92 7.01 1.47
N VAL A 383 11.61 7.66 2.60
CA VAL A 383 11.31 6.99 3.87
C VAL A 383 9.81 6.72 3.99
N PRO A 384 9.36 5.46 4.19
CA PRO A 384 7.95 5.14 4.45
C PRO A 384 7.46 5.72 5.77
N GLY A 385 6.16 6.03 5.79
CA GLY A 385 5.48 6.57 6.95
C GLY A 385 4.05 6.04 7.08
N VAL A 386 3.13 6.96 7.36
CA VAL A 386 1.76 6.66 7.77
C VAL A 386 0.98 5.93 6.66
N SER A 387 0.27 4.86 7.05
CA SER A 387 -0.69 4.18 6.19
C SER A 387 -1.92 5.04 5.91
N ILE A 388 -2.30 5.17 4.64
CA ILE A 388 -3.54 5.83 4.23
C ILE A 388 -4.71 4.87 4.04
N THR A 389 -4.50 3.56 4.15
CA THR A 389 -5.58 2.54 4.01
C THR A 389 -5.94 1.85 5.32
N GLY A 390 -5.11 2.00 6.36
CA GLY A 390 -5.32 1.29 7.62
C GLY A 390 -5.36 -0.22 7.38
N GLU A 391 -6.38 -0.89 7.93
CA GLU A 391 -6.55 -2.34 7.83
C GLU A 391 -7.34 -2.81 6.60
N GLU A 392 -7.59 -1.95 5.60
CA GLU A 392 -8.33 -2.39 4.41
C GLU A 392 -7.63 -3.55 3.70
N PRO A 393 -8.34 -4.68 3.46
CA PRO A 393 -7.76 -5.81 2.75
C PRO A 393 -7.62 -5.49 1.26
N ILE A 394 -6.47 -5.86 0.69
CA ILE A 394 -6.14 -5.76 -0.73
C ILE A 394 -6.39 -4.35 -1.27
N VAL A 395 -5.36 -3.53 -1.22
CA VAL A 395 -5.39 -2.14 -1.67
C VAL A 395 -4.24 -1.91 -2.64
N ALA A 396 -4.52 -1.28 -3.77
CA ALA A 396 -3.54 -1.18 -4.85
C ALA A 396 -3.72 0.08 -5.68
N TYR A 397 -2.64 0.42 -6.37
CA TYR A 397 -2.59 1.40 -7.46
C TYR A 397 -3.06 2.78 -7.02
N PRO A 398 -2.40 3.36 -6.02
CA PRO A 398 -2.68 4.71 -5.62
C PRO A 398 -2.26 5.70 -6.72
N GLN A 399 -3.10 6.71 -6.88
CA GLN A 399 -2.76 7.95 -7.55
C GLN A 399 -3.20 9.11 -6.70
N MET A 400 -2.50 10.24 -6.82
CA MET A 400 -2.71 11.38 -5.93
C MET A 400 -2.73 12.71 -6.65
N TRP A 401 -3.40 13.66 -6.03
CA TRP A 401 -3.43 15.06 -6.44
C TRP A 401 -3.36 15.95 -5.21
N ILE A 402 -2.65 17.07 -5.31
CA ILE A 402 -2.48 18.03 -4.22
C ILE A 402 -3.43 19.20 -4.44
N ARG A 403 -4.13 19.60 -3.38
CA ARG A 403 -4.95 20.81 -3.40
C ARG A 403 -4.92 21.50 -2.04
N GLY A 404 -4.45 22.75 -2.03
CA GLY A 404 -4.25 23.48 -0.79
C GLY A 404 -3.33 22.71 0.15
N ASN A 405 -3.77 22.52 1.40
CA ASN A 405 -3.02 21.80 2.44
C ASN A 405 -3.42 20.31 2.55
N ALA A 406 -3.84 19.68 1.46
CA ALA A 406 -4.28 18.29 1.46
C ALA A 406 -3.75 17.49 0.26
N ILE A 407 -3.50 16.21 0.50
CA ILE A 407 -3.33 15.19 -0.54
C ILE A 407 -4.63 14.42 -0.66
N VAL A 408 -5.13 14.26 -1.89
CA VAL A 408 -6.23 13.37 -2.19
C VAL A 408 -5.69 12.20 -2.99
N VAL A 409 -5.90 10.99 -2.49
CA VAL A 409 -5.38 9.75 -3.10
C VAL A 409 -6.52 8.83 -3.52
N SER A 410 -6.70 8.60 -4.81
CA SER A 410 -7.58 7.54 -5.32
C SER A 410 -6.84 6.20 -5.36
N TYR A 411 -7.52 5.12 -5.02
CA TYR A 411 -6.94 3.77 -5.05
C TYR A 411 -8.00 2.70 -5.25
N SER A 412 -7.55 1.52 -5.66
CA SER A 412 -8.40 0.34 -5.81
C SER A 412 -8.45 -0.47 -4.52
N GLN A 413 -9.65 -0.95 -4.15
CA GLN A 413 -9.88 -1.71 -2.92
C GLN A 413 -10.64 -3.00 -3.20
N GLY A 414 -10.15 -4.11 -2.65
CA GLY A 414 -10.69 -5.45 -2.83
C GLY A 414 -10.16 -6.16 -4.06
N ASN A 415 -10.51 -7.45 -4.21
CA ASN A 415 -10.10 -8.24 -5.37
C ASN A 415 -11.25 -8.40 -6.38
N GLN A 416 -12.32 -9.13 -5.99
CA GLN A 416 -13.48 -9.42 -6.83
C GLN A 416 -14.76 -9.52 -5.95
N PRO A 417 -15.69 -8.56 -6.04
CA PRO A 417 -15.62 -7.36 -6.87
C PRO A 417 -14.64 -6.33 -6.30
N ARG A 418 -14.20 -5.39 -7.13
CA ARG A 418 -13.19 -4.37 -6.81
C ARG A 418 -13.77 -2.98 -6.87
N SER A 419 -13.59 -2.19 -5.82
CA SER A 419 -14.08 -0.82 -5.67
C SER A 419 -13.00 0.23 -5.96
N ILE A 420 -13.40 1.47 -6.19
CA ILE A 420 -12.50 2.63 -6.14
C ILE A 420 -12.85 3.47 -4.91
N LYS A 421 -11.83 3.77 -4.12
CA LYS A 421 -11.92 4.64 -2.95
C LYS A 421 -11.01 5.85 -3.12
N VAL A 422 -11.27 6.84 -2.29
CA VAL A 422 -10.42 8.02 -2.16
C VAL A 422 -10.09 8.25 -0.69
N ALA A 423 -8.84 8.58 -0.39
CA ALA A 423 -8.35 8.99 0.91
C ALA A 423 -7.97 10.48 0.87
N HIS A 424 -8.48 11.26 1.83
CA HIS A 424 -8.08 12.64 2.06
C HIS A 424 -7.08 12.66 3.22
N VAL A 425 -5.87 13.15 2.97
CA VAL A 425 -4.81 13.28 3.98
C VAL A 425 -4.57 14.76 4.24
N MET A 426 -4.74 15.19 5.48
CA MET A 426 -4.57 16.59 5.88
C MET A 426 -4.12 16.74 7.35
N PRO A 427 -3.26 17.72 7.67
CA PRO A 427 -2.59 18.64 6.73
C PRO A 427 -1.48 17.95 5.92
N LEU A 428 -0.95 18.61 4.89
CA LEU A 428 0.34 18.25 4.30
C LEU A 428 1.47 18.54 5.31
N PRO A 429 2.62 17.82 5.24
CA PRO A 429 3.80 18.20 5.99
C PRO A 429 4.29 19.59 5.55
N ASP A 430 4.50 20.49 6.50
CA ASP A 430 5.04 21.84 6.27
C ASP A 430 6.45 21.74 5.67
N ALA A 431 6.66 22.40 4.53
CA ALA A 431 7.91 22.37 3.78
C ALA A 431 9.14 22.80 4.62
N GLU A 432 8.98 23.68 5.60
CA GLU A 432 10.08 24.21 6.42
C GLU A 432 10.34 23.41 7.71
N ARG A 433 9.45 22.49 8.07
CA ARG A 433 9.58 21.64 9.26
C ARG A 433 10.19 20.29 8.91
N TYR A 434 10.68 19.58 9.92
CA TYR A 434 11.19 18.21 9.77
C TYR A 434 10.34 17.25 10.59
N TYR A 435 10.13 16.06 10.04
CA TYR A 435 9.16 15.13 10.57
C TYR A 435 9.75 13.74 10.87
N LEU A 436 9.20 13.15 11.91
CA LEU A 436 9.25 11.72 12.17
C LEU A 436 7.98 11.10 11.61
N PHE A 437 8.12 10.05 10.82
CA PHE A 437 7.03 9.39 10.11
C PHE A 437 6.80 7.98 10.68
N PRO A 438 5.88 7.80 11.65
CA PRO A 438 5.53 6.47 12.14
C PRO A 438 5.05 5.57 11.00
N ARG A 439 5.68 4.40 10.87
CA ARG A 439 5.39 3.43 9.82
C ARG A 439 4.36 2.41 10.31
N SER A 440 3.52 1.91 9.42
CA SER A 440 2.44 0.96 9.73
C SER A 440 2.52 -0.32 8.88
N ASN A 441 3.72 -0.89 8.73
CA ASN A 441 4.00 -2.00 7.82
C ASN A 441 4.10 -3.37 8.49
N LEU A 442 3.78 -3.44 9.79
CA LEU A 442 3.73 -4.68 10.52
C LEU A 442 2.38 -5.37 10.32
N PRO A 443 2.32 -6.71 10.50
CA PRO A 443 1.09 -7.44 10.36
C PRO A 443 -0.04 -6.82 11.20
N PRO A 444 -1.29 -6.82 10.69
CA PRO A 444 -2.43 -6.34 11.47
C PRO A 444 -2.61 -7.22 12.71
N SER A 445 -3.34 -6.69 13.69
CA SER A 445 -3.72 -7.43 14.90
C SER A 445 -4.22 -8.83 14.57
N PRO A 446 -3.79 -9.87 15.31
CA PRO A 446 -4.37 -11.21 15.21
C PRO A 446 -5.81 -11.26 15.74
N THR A 447 -6.26 -10.20 16.42
CA THR A 447 -7.56 -10.11 17.08
C THR A 447 -8.60 -9.54 16.11
N PRO A 448 -9.67 -10.29 15.81
CA PRO A 448 -10.77 -9.78 14.99
C PRO A 448 -11.56 -8.70 15.73
N LYS A 449 -12.14 -7.77 14.96
CA LYS A 449 -12.87 -6.62 15.53
C LYS A 449 -14.33 -6.95 15.76
N ARG A 450 -14.83 -6.68 16.96
CA ARG A 450 -16.27 -6.75 17.26
C ARG A 450 -16.97 -5.51 16.71
N MET A 451 -18.01 -5.70 15.91
CA MET A 451 -18.86 -4.65 15.36
C MET A 451 -20.31 -4.88 15.78
N GLY A 452 -20.67 -4.41 16.99
CA GLY A 452 -21.97 -4.72 17.58
C GLY A 452 -22.13 -6.22 17.87
N GLU A 453 -23.04 -6.88 17.14
CA GLU A 453 -23.36 -8.30 17.31
C GLU A 453 -22.57 -9.23 16.37
N VAL A 454 -21.60 -8.72 15.61
CA VAL A 454 -20.78 -9.53 14.71
C VAL A 454 -19.29 -9.39 15.05
N TYR A 455 -18.50 -10.38 14.66
CA TYR A 455 -17.05 -10.21 14.55
C TYR A 455 -16.66 -10.11 13.08
N ARG A 456 -15.78 -9.15 12.79
CA ARG A 456 -15.16 -8.95 11.48
C ARG A 456 -13.73 -9.48 11.51
N PHE A 457 -13.42 -10.32 10.54
CA PHE A 457 -12.14 -10.97 10.33
C PHE A 457 -11.45 -10.38 9.09
N ASN A 458 -10.13 -10.22 9.19
CA ASN A 458 -9.27 -9.70 8.13
C ASN A 458 -8.14 -10.68 7.78
N GLY A 459 -8.52 -11.92 7.44
CA GLY A 459 -7.59 -12.98 7.08
C GLY A 459 -7.09 -13.73 8.30
N GLN A 460 -5.82 -13.56 8.67
CA GLN A 460 -5.10 -14.38 9.68
C GLN A 460 -5.62 -14.22 11.13
N GLN A 461 -6.74 -13.56 11.32
CA GLN A 461 -7.33 -13.30 12.64
C GLN A 461 -8.13 -14.51 13.11
N HIS A 462 -8.11 -14.78 14.41
CA HIS A 462 -8.86 -15.89 14.96
C HIS A 462 -9.47 -15.62 16.33
N ILE A 463 -10.43 -16.46 16.68
CA ILE A 463 -10.97 -16.59 18.03
C ILE A 463 -10.79 -18.05 18.44
N ALA A 464 -10.14 -18.29 19.58
CA ALA A 464 -9.91 -19.63 20.07
C ALA A 464 -11.06 -20.08 20.99
N THR A 465 -11.47 -21.34 20.89
CA THR A 465 -12.32 -21.94 21.93
C THR A 465 -11.48 -22.29 23.16
N ARG A 466 -12.05 -22.14 24.35
CA ARG A 466 -11.40 -22.50 25.62
C ARG A 466 -11.44 -24.00 25.90
N THR A 467 -12.44 -24.70 25.36
CA THR A 467 -12.62 -26.14 25.51
C THR A 467 -12.52 -26.84 24.16
N VAL A 468 -12.23 -28.14 24.19
CA VAL A 468 -12.24 -29.00 23.00
C VAL A 468 -13.64 -28.99 22.38
N VAL A 469 -13.71 -28.95 21.05
CA VAL A 469 -14.99 -29.06 20.33
C VAL A 469 -15.35 -30.54 20.27
N GLU A 470 -16.20 -30.98 21.19
CA GLU A 470 -16.69 -32.37 21.23
C GLU A 470 -17.70 -32.62 20.09
N LEU A 471 -17.59 -33.78 19.45
CA LEU A 471 -18.42 -34.20 18.32
C LEU A 471 -19.06 -35.56 18.63
N GLY A 472 -20.10 -35.92 17.89
CA GLY A 472 -20.68 -37.26 17.99
C GLY A 472 -19.76 -38.33 17.41
N GLU A 473 -19.84 -39.55 17.94
CA GLU A 473 -19.06 -40.71 17.46
C GLU A 473 -19.31 -41.05 15.98
N HIS A 474 -20.49 -40.67 15.47
CA HIS A 474 -20.96 -41.03 14.13
C HIS A 474 -21.01 -39.85 13.17
N GLY A 475 -20.67 -38.65 13.63
CA GLY A 475 -20.78 -37.44 12.83
C GLY A 475 -21.14 -36.20 13.64
N PHE A 476 -21.43 -35.13 12.91
CA PHE A 476 -21.81 -33.84 13.49
C PHE A 476 -22.60 -32.99 12.50
N SER A 477 -23.25 -31.96 13.02
CA SER A 477 -23.87 -30.90 12.23
C SER A 477 -23.33 -29.54 12.66
N ALA A 478 -23.20 -28.63 11.71
CA ALA A 478 -22.75 -27.27 11.94
C ALA A 478 -23.59 -26.28 11.12
N GLY A 479 -23.73 -25.07 11.65
CA GLY A 479 -24.43 -23.98 10.99
C GLY A 479 -23.76 -22.65 11.29
N ALA A 480 -23.78 -21.73 10.33
CA ALA A 480 -23.23 -20.39 10.51
C ALA A 480 -24.00 -19.36 9.69
N TRP A 481 -24.13 -18.16 10.25
CA TRP A 481 -24.54 -16.96 9.53
C TRP A 481 -23.34 -16.06 9.31
N ILE A 482 -22.97 -15.92 8.05
CA ILE A 482 -21.74 -15.24 7.64
C ILE A 482 -21.99 -14.25 6.53
N ARG A 483 -21.16 -13.20 6.48
CA ARG A 483 -21.09 -12.24 5.38
C ARG A 483 -19.67 -12.24 4.83
N PRO A 484 -19.32 -13.20 3.97
CA PRO A 484 -17.95 -13.39 3.51
C PRO A 484 -17.59 -12.38 2.40
N GLU A 485 -16.38 -11.84 2.44
CA GLU A 485 -15.83 -11.00 1.37
C GLU A 485 -15.02 -11.84 0.37
N SER A 486 -14.31 -12.85 0.90
CA SER A 486 -13.55 -13.85 0.15
C SER A 486 -13.69 -15.24 0.79
N GLY A 487 -13.03 -16.24 0.20
CA GLY A 487 -12.85 -17.54 0.84
C GLY A 487 -12.04 -17.44 2.13
N GLY A 488 -12.08 -18.49 2.94
CA GLY A 488 -11.35 -18.56 4.21
C GLY A 488 -11.93 -19.57 5.20
N VAL A 489 -11.16 -19.83 6.25
CA VAL A 489 -11.53 -20.78 7.33
C VAL A 489 -12.66 -20.22 8.19
N LEU A 490 -13.73 -20.99 8.39
CA LEU A 490 -14.77 -20.69 9.36
C LEU A 490 -14.43 -21.31 10.73
N LEU A 491 -14.00 -22.57 10.74
CA LEU A 491 -13.59 -23.30 11.93
C LEU A 491 -12.51 -24.35 11.59
N ASP A 492 -11.42 -24.37 12.36
CA ASP A 492 -10.37 -25.40 12.29
C ASP A 492 -10.16 -26.03 13.68
N THR A 493 -10.45 -27.32 13.81
CA THR A 493 -10.32 -28.10 15.06
C THR A 493 -9.21 -29.14 14.99
N ARG A 494 -8.40 -29.14 13.93
CA ARG A 494 -7.43 -30.21 13.68
C ARG A 494 -6.39 -30.33 14.80
N SER A 495 -6.03 -31.56 15.12
CA SER A 495 -4.88 -31.89 15.98
C SER A 495 -3.82 -32.67 15.19
N VAL A 496 -2.55 -32.52 15.57
CA VAL A 496 -1.43 -33.30 15.02
C VAL A 496 -1.17 -34.59 15.81
N ASP A 497 -1.49 -34.59 17.10
CA ASP A 497 -1.27 -35.72 18.00
C ASP A 497 -2.40 -35.81 19.07
N PRO A 498 -3.27 -36.83 19.02
CA PRO A 498 -3.45 -37.73 17.88
C PRO A 498 -3.94 -36.93 16.65
N ARG A 499 -3.59 -37.38 15.45
CA ARG A 499 -4.06 -36.72 14.22
C ARG A 499 -5.58 -36.88 14.09
N GLY A 500 -6.31 -35.77 14.14
CA GLY A 500 -7.78 -35.77 14.12
C GLY A 500 -8.35 -34.37 13.87
N GLY A 501 -9.65 -34.21 14.07
CA GLY A 501 -10.37 -32.95 13.86
C GLY A 501 -10.73 -32.69 12.40
N PHE A 502 -11.29 -31.51 12.13
CA PHE A 502 -11.74 -31.10 10.79
C PHE A 502 -11.46 -29.62 10.51
N VAL A 503 -11.60 -29.25 9.23
CA VAL A 503 -11.71 -27.84 8.83
C VAL A 503 -13.02 -27.64 8.11
N TRP A 504 -13.77 -26.61 8.48
CA TRP A 504 -14.89 -26.10 7.72
C TRP A 504 -14.56 -24.69 7.22
N ALA A 505 -14.66 -24.49 5.91
CA ALA A 505 -14.14 -23.30 5.25
C ALA A 505 -14.88 -23.00 3.95
N LEU A 506 -14.58 -21.85 3.39
CA LEU A 506 -15.03 -21.42 2.07
C LEU A 506 -13.84 -21.43 1.10
N ASP A 507 -14.02 -22.04 -0.06
CA ASP A 507 -13.09 -21.87 -1.16
C ASP A 507 -13.36 -20.55 -1.89
N GLY A 508 -12.28 -19.85 -2.20
CA GLY A 508 -12.26 -18.61 -2.97
C GLY A 508 -11.46 -18.72 -4.26
N GLY A 509 -11.19 -19.95 -4.72
CA GLY A 509 -10.38 -20.23 -5.89
C GLY A 509 -11.01 -19.76 -7.20
N GLY A 510 -10.46 -18.68 -7.77
CA GLY A 510 -10.73 -18.26 -9.14
C GLY A 510 -12.10 -17.63 -9.36
N ALA A 511 -12.56 -17.65 -10.62
CA ALA A 511 -13.64 -16.82 -11.15
C ALA A 511 -15.06 -17.14 -10.65
N HIS A 512 -15.19 -17.89 -9.56
CA HIS A 512 -16.43 -18.52 -9.12
C HIS A 512 -16.95 -17.90 -7.82
N ALA A 513 -18.26 -18.06 -7.58
CA ALA A 513 -18.88 -17.73 -6.30
C ALA A 513 -18.25 -18.58 -5.18
N LEU A 514 -18.29 -18.07 -3.95
CA LEU A 514 -17.71 -18.77 -2.81
C LEU A 514 -18.43 -20.11 -2.56
N GLN A 515 -17.68 -21.17 -2.33
CA GLN A 515 -18.22 -22.52 -2.15
C GLN A 515 -17.78 -23.10 -0.80
N PRO A 516 -18.69 -23.73 -0.02
CA PRO A 516 -18.31 -24.32 1.25
C PRO A 516 -17.63 -25.67 1.02
N PHE A 517 -16.64 -25.98 1.87
CA PHE A 517 -16.01 -27.29 1.90
C PHE A 517 -15.71 -27.73 3.34
N VAL A 518 -15.56 -29.04 3.51
CA VAL A 518 -15.03 -29.63 4.74
C VAL A 518 -13.82 -30.50 4.44
N TYR A 519 -12.78 -30.41 5.28
CA TYR A 519 -11.63 -31.28 5.25
C TYR A 519 -11.64 -32.20 6.47
N LEU A 520 -11.67 -33.50 6.23
CA LEU A 520 -11.75 -34.56 7.24
C LEU A 520 -10.55 -35.52 7.18
N TRP A 521 -9.36 -35.02 6.81
CA TRP A 521 -8.17 -35.89 6.61
C TRP A 521 -8.36 -37.01 5.58
N THR A 522 -9.24 -36.81 4.58
CA THR A 522 -9.47 -37.80 3.52
C THR A 522 -8.34 -37.82 2.49
N ARG A 523 -8.10 -38.97 1.83
CA ARG A 523 -7.09 -39.09 0.76
C ARG A 523 -7.39 -38.22 -0.46
N LYS A 524 -8.66 -37.91 -0.74
CA LYS A 524 -9.10 -37.11 -1.89
C LYS A 524 -9.06 -35.59 -1.65
N GLY A 525 -8.59 -35.14 -0.49
CA GLY A 525 -8.52 -33.72 -0.15
C GLY A 525 -9.83 -33.17 0.42
N ASN A 526 -10.18 -31.94 0.04
CA ASN A 526 -11.38 -31.23 0.51
C ASN A 526 -12.65 -31.83 -0.08
N ILE A 527 -13.68 -32.03 0.73
CA ILE A 527 -15.04 -32.37 0.29
C ILE A 527 -15.75 -31.05 0.01
N MET A 528 -15.93 -30.70 -1.26
CA MET A 528 -16.35 -29.38 -1.70
C MET A 528 -17.74 -29.41 -2.33
N SER A 529 -18.60 -28.49 -1.90
CA SER A 529 -19.95 -28.31 -2.44
C SER A 529 -19.93 -27.49 -3.73
N SER A 530 -20.85 -27.79 -4.64
CA SER A 530 -21.16 -26.96 -5.81
C SER A 530 -22.05 -25.76 -5.46
N LEU A 531 -22.71 -25.77 -4.30
CA LEU A 531 -23.56 -24.67 -3.80
C LEU A 531 -22.76 -23.38 -3.63
N ARG A 532 -23.41 -22.24 -3.92
CA ARG A 532 -22.75 -20.95 -4.06
C ARG A 532 -23.28 -19.94 -3.04
N LEU A 533 -22.36 -19.27 -2.36
CA LEU A 533 -22.66 -18.13 -1.50
C LEU A 533 -22.50 -16.83 -2.29
N GLN A 534 -23.28 -15.84 -1.90
CA GLN A 534 -23.13 -14.47 -2.40
C GLN A 534 -22.17 -13.70 -1.51
N SER A 535 -21.02 -13.29 -2.04
CA SER A 535 -20.08 -12.45 -1.29
C SER A 535 -20.76 -11.14 -0.86
N TRP A 536 -20.42 -10.64 0.32
CA TRP A 536 -20.92 -9.39 0.92
C TRP A 536 -22.40 -9.38 1.31
N GLU A 537 -23.08 -10.52 1.17
CA GLU A 537 -24.42 -10.72 1.69
C GLU A 537 -24.40 -11.65 2.90
N TRP A 538 -25.43 -11.54 3.74
CA TRP A 538 -25.65 -12.52 4.78
C TRP A 538 -26.12 -13.83 4.17
N ASN A 539 -25.32 -14.88 4.38
CA ASN A 539 -25.58 -16.24 3.95
C ASN A 539 -25.68 -17.12 5.19
N TYR A 540 -26.60 -18.06 5.13
CA TYR A 540 -26.56 -19.23 5.97
C TYR A 540 -25.78 -20.33 5.26
N VAL A 541 -24.84 -20.94 5.98
CA VAL A 541 -24.10 -22.12 5.54
C VAL A 541 -24.27 -23.20 6.60
N GLY A 542 -24.74 -24.36 6.19
CA GLY A 542 -24.87 -25.54 7.03
C GLY A 542 -24.07 -26.72 6.49
N LEU A 543 -23.71 -27.63 7.39
CA LEU A 543 -22.99 -28.85 7.09
C LEU A 543 -23.51 -29.96 8.02
N THR A 544 -23.80 -31.14 7.49
CA THR A 544 -23.97 -32.37 8.28
C THR A 544 -23.08 -33.47 7.71
N VAL A 545 -22.27 -34.09 8.55
CA VAL A 545 -21.32 -35.15 8.16
C VAL A 545 -21.68 -36.42 8.89
N ASP A 546 -22.06 -37.49 8.16
CA ASP A 546 -22.22 -38.85 8.70
C ASP A 546 -21.03 -39.71 8.22
N VAL A 547 -20.17 -40.09 9.17
CA VAL A 547 -18.98 -40.91 8.87
C VAL A 547 -19.27 -42.41 8.82
N ARG A 548 -20.44 -42.87 9.25
CA ARG A 548 -20.85 -44.28 9.08
C ARG A 548 -21.20 -44.55 7.62
N THR A 549 -21.90 -43.60 7.01
CA THR A 549 -22.36 -43.70 5.62
C THR A 549 -21.41 -43.05 4.61
N GLY A 550 -20.47 -42.22 5.08
CA GLY A 550 -19.57 -41.46 4.21
C GLY A 550 -20.32 -40.39 3.43
N ILE A 551 -21.25 -39.67 4.06
CA ILE A 551 -22.10 -38.65 3.42
C ILE A 551 -21.89 -37.30 4.10
N ALA A 552 -21.64 -36.26 3.31
CA ALA A 552 -21.68 -34.88 3.72
C ALA A 552 -22.86 -34.17 3.03
N MET A 553 -23.73 -33.54 3.83
CA MET A 553 -24.84 -32.71 3.37
C MET A 553 -24.46 -31.24 3.58
N PHE A 554 -24.41 -30.47 2.51
CA PHE A 554 -24.20 -29.02 2.56
C PHE A 554 -25.52 -28.29 2.39
N TYR A 555 -25.66 -27.18 3.10
CA TYR A 555 -26.82 -26.30 3.03
C TYR A 555 -26.37 -24.87 2.77
N VAL A 556 -26.93 -24.20 1.77
CA VAL A 556 -26.66 -22.77 1.51
C VAL A 556 -27.98 -22.07 1.24
N ASN A 557 -28.37 -21.17 2.12
CA ASN A 557 -29.59 -20.37 2.00
C ASN A 557 -30.90 -21.15 1.72
N GLY A 558 -30.95 -22.43 2.11
CA GLY A 558 -32.09 -23.33 1.88
C GLY A 558 -31.88 -24.37 0.78
N ASP A 559 -30.90 -24.15 -0.11
CA ASP A 559 -30.45 -25.16 -1.06
C ASP A 559 -29.65 -26.24 -0.34
N VAL A 560 -29.71 -27.47 -0.85
CA VAL A 560 -29.07 -28.64 -0.25
C VAL A 560 -28.32 -29.45 -1.30
N GLU A 561 -27.16 -29.96 -0.93
CA GLU A 561 -26.36 -30.86 -1.77
C GLU A 561 -25.81 -32.02 -0.95
N ARG A 562 -25.88 -33.23 -1.53
CA ARG A 562 -25.38 -34.46 -0.94
C ARG A 562 -24.10 -34.89 -1.63
N ILE A 563 -23.03 -35.11 -0.87
CA ILE A 563 -21.73 -35.54 -1.39
C ILE A 563 -21.26 -36.79 -0.65
N ALA A 564 -20.96 -37.85 -1.40
CA ALA A 564 -20.34 -39.05 -0.86
C ALA A 564 -18.82 -38.88 -0.75
N PHE A 565 -18.22 -39.40 0.32
CA PHE A 565 -16.78 -39.37 0.56
C PHE A 565 -16.29 -40.67 1.19
N THR A 566 -14.99 -40.93 1.06
CA THR A 566 -14.35 -42.08 1.72
C THR A 566 -14.04 -41.72 3.17
N VAL A 567 -14.58 -42.50 4.10
CA VAL A 567 -14.40 -42.33 5.55
C VAL A 567 -12.90 -42.32 5.90
N PRO A 568 -12.43 -41.33 6.68
CA PRO A 568 -11.02 -41.25 7.06
C PRO A 568 -10.66 -42.33 8.09
N VAL A 569 -10.16 -43.48 7.64
CA VAL A 569 -9.50 -44.46 8.52
C VAL A 569 -7.99 -44.19 8.47
N PRO A 570 -7.28 -43.95 9.59
CA PRO A 570 -7.69 -44.10 11.00
C PRO A 570 -7.98 -42.79 11.76
N TYR A 571 -8.20 -41.65 11.09
CA TYR A 571 -8.22 -40.34 11.78
C TYR A 571 -9.60 -40.02 12.39
N PRO A 572 -9.72 -39.87 13.72
CA PRO A 572 -11.00 -39.53 14.35
C PRO A 572 -11.46 -38.11 14.00
N LEU A 573 -12.78 -37.90 13.99
CA LEU A 573 -13.39 -36.57 13.92
C LEU A 573 -13.03 -35.72 15.14
N ARG A 574 -12.76 -36.36 16.29
CA ARG A 574 -12.34 -35.68 17.51
C ARG A 574 -10.98 -35.01 17.29
N GLY A 575 -10.95 -33.71 17.49
CA GLY A 575 -9.76 -32.88 17.36
C GLY A 575 -9.35 -32.29 18.70
N THR A 576 -9.17 -30.97 18.72
CA THR A 576 -8.77 -30.20 19.90
C THR A 576 -9.67 -28.95 20.04
N THR A 577 -9.18 -27.90 20.71
CA THR A 577 -9.82 -26.58 20.68
C THR A 577 -9.95 -26.08 19.24
N GLY A 578 -10.96 -25.25 18.97
CA GLY A 578 -11.24 -24.70 17.64
C GLY A 578 -10.65 -23.31 17.45
N TYR A 579 -10.17 -23.01 16.26
CA TYR A 579 -9.92 -21.64 15.79
C TYR A 579 -11.03 -21.23 14.83
N ILE A 580 -11.78 -20.19 15.20
CA ILE A 580 -12.78 -19.56 14.34
C ILE A 580 -12.09 -18.46 13.53
N GLY A 581 -12.28 -18.46 12.21
CA GLY A 581 -11.80 -17.41 11.32
C GLY A 581 -10.40 -17.61 10.72
N ALA A 582 -9.56 -18.50 11.25
CA ALA A 582 -8.27 -18.82 10.63
C ALA A 582 -7.88 -20.28 10.82
N LYS A 583 -6.86 -20.69 10.06
CA LYS A 583 -6.18 -21.98 10.21
C LYS A 583 -5.53 -22.10 11.59
N ARG A 584 -5.52 -23.31 12.14
CA ARG A 584 -4.79 -23.63 13.38
C ARG A 584 -3.32 -23.95 13.12
N PHE A 585 -3.03 -24.63 12.02
CA PHE A 585 -1.66 -25.03 11.69
C PHE A 585 -0.97 -23.98 10.84
N GLU A 586 0.15 -23.46 11.32
CA GLU A 586 0.93 -22.44 10.62
C GLU A 586 1.31 -22.85 9.19
N ARG A 587 1.72 -24.12 9.00
CA ARG A 587 2.09 -24.70 7.70
C ARG A 587 0.91 -24.92 6.74
N SER A 588 -0.33 -24.80 7.20
CA SER A 588 -1.51 -24.92 6.34
C SER A 588 -1.56 -23.75 5.34
N ARG A 589 -1.82 -24.03 4.06
CA ARG A 589 -1.95 -22.98 3.03
C ARG A 589 -3.36 -22.34 2.99
N LEU A 590 -4.27 -22.78 3.85
CA LEU A 590 -5.63 -22.24 3.90
C LEU A 590 -5.62 -20.74 4.29
N PRO A 591 -6.31 -19.87 3.54
CA PRO A 591 -6.47 -18.48 3.93
C PRO A 591 -7.40 -18.40 5.15
N GLY A 592 -7.17 -17.41 6.01
CA GLY A 592 -8.16 -17.05 7.02
C GLY A 592 -9.31 -16.24 6.39
N LEU A 593 -10.42 -16.15 7.11
CA LEU A 593 -11.65 -15.48 6.67
C LEU A 593 -11.43 -13.98 6.52
N ILE A 594 -11.84 -13.44 5.37
CA ILE A 594 -12.11 -12.01 5.22
C ILE A 594 -13.62 -11.85 5.15
N GLY A 595 -14.21 -11.19 6.14
CA GLY A 595 -15.66 -11.02 6.25
C GLY A 595 -16.14 -11.09 7.69
N GLU A 596 -17.44 -11.33 7.86
CA GLU A 596 -18.09 -11.24 9.16
C GLU A 596 -18.81 -12.53 9.54
N ILE A 597 -18.81 -12.84 10.84
CA ILE A 597 -19.56 -13.94 11.44
C ILE A 597 -20.54 -13.36 12.45
N ARG A 598 -21.84 -13.59 12.24
CA ARG A 598 -22.91 -13.27 13.22
C ARG A 598 -23.11 -14.40 14.21
N TRP A 599 -23.01 -15.63 13.72
CA TRP A 599 -23.32 -16.82 14.51
C TRP A 599 -22.65 -18.04 13.88
N LEU A 600 -22.14 -18.94 14.71
CA LEU A 600 -21.64 -20.25 14.30
C LEU A 600 -21.91 -21.26 15.43
N ALA A 601 -22.40 -22.44 15.10
CA ALA A 601 -22.52 -23.52 16.07
C ALA A 601 -22.19 -24.89 15.48
N VAL A 602 -21.79 -25.80 16.36
CA VAL A 602 -21.54 -27.22 16.08
C VAL A 602 -22.34 -28.06 17.06
N TYR A 603 -22.95 -29.12 16.54
CA TYR A 603 -23.82 -30.04 17.26
C TYR A 603 -23.30 -31.47 17.12
N PRO A 604 -23.42 -32.30 18.17
CA PRO A 604 -22.91 -33.67 18.17
C PRO A 604 -23.87 -34.68 17.51
N SER A 605 -24.98 -34.22 16.93
CA SER A 605 -25.97 -35.04 16.23
C SER A 605 -25.98 -34.77 14.74
N LEU A 606 -26.66 -35.64 13.99
CA LEU A 606 -26.89 -35.48 12.56
C LEU A 606 -28.24 -34.80 12.34
N PHE A 607 -28.22 -33.63 11.70
CA PHE A 607 -29.42 -32.87 11.38
C PHE A 607 -30.01 -33.24 10.04
N ASN A 608 -31.34 -33.14 9.97
CA ASN A 608 -32.07 -33.12 8.72
C ASN A 608 -32.25 -31.69 8.19
N ILE A 609 -32.99 -31.54 7.08
CA ILE A 609 -33.24 -30.23 6.48
C ILE A 609 -34.10 -29.32 7.38
N GLU A 610 -35.01 -29.86 8.19
CA GLU A 610 -35.91 -29.07 9.04
C GLU A 610 -35.15 -28.40 10.19
N GLU A 611 -34.17 -29.10 10.75
CA GLU A 611 -33.28 -28.55 11.77
C GLU A 611 -32.35 -27.46 11.21
N HIS A 612 -31.79 -27.66 10.02
CA HIS A 612 -31.02 -26.59 9.35
C HIS A 612 -31.90 -25.40 8.94
N ASN A 613 -33.14 -25.63 8.51
CA ASN A 613 -34.11 -24.56 8.23
C ASN A 613 -34.44 -23.76 9.51
N TRP A 614 -34.48 -24.41 10.67
CA TRP A 614 -34.67 -23.71 11.94
C TRP A 614 -33.46 -22.82 12.28
N LEU A 615 -32.23 -23.33 12.13
CA LEU A 615 -31.00 -22.53 12.34
C LEU A 615 -30.92 -21.33 11.38
N TYR A 616 -31.31 -21.53 10.12
CA TYR A 616 -31.48 -20.43 9.16
C TYR A 616 -32.48 -19.39 9.70
N ASN A 617 -33.67 -19.85 10.12
CA ASN A 617 -34.77 -18.99 10.53
C ASN A 617 -34.48 -18.15 11.79
N MET A 618 -33.48 -18.50 12.60
CA MET A 618 -33.04 -17.71 13.75
C MET A 618 -32.71 -16.26 13.38
N PHE A 619 -32.13 -16.03 12.19
CA PHE A 619 -31.66 -14.71 11.76
C PHE A 619 -32.28 -14.23 10.45
N ALA A 620 -33.14 -15.04 9.82
CA ALA A 620 -33.74 -14.72 8.52
C ALA A 620 -34.42 -13.33 8.52
N ASN A 621 -35.21 -13.01 9.55
CA ASN A 621 -35.86 -11.70 9.68
C ASN A 621 -34.84 -10.55 9.79
N ALA A 622 -33.80 -10.71 10.62
CA ALA A 622 -32.77 -9.69 10.82
C ALA A 622 -32.00 -9.37 9.53
N PHE A 623 -31.90 -10.35 8.62
CA PHE A 623 -31.22 -10.22 7.34
C PHE A 623 -32.17 -10.10 6.13
N GLN A 624 -33.46 -9.84 6.36
CA GLN A 624 -34.48 -9.66 5.33
C GLN A 624 -34.57 -10.85 4.36
N ARG A 625 -34.39 -12.05 4.89
CA ARG A 625 -34.49 -13.32 4.16
C ARG A 625 -35.83 -14.01 4.45
N PRO A 626 -36.45 -14.68 3.46
CA PRO A 626 -37.70 -15.40 3.66
C PRO A 626 -37.47 -16.62 4.57
N LYS A 627 -38.38 -16.88 5.50
CA LYS A 627 -38.28 -18.07 6.35
C LYS A 627 -38.47 -19.36 5.55
N LEU A 628 -37.68 -20.37 5.87
CA LEU A 628 -37.76 -21.70 5.29
C LEU A 628 -38.73 -22.59 6.08
N ARG A 629 -39.41 -23.52 5.40
CA ARG A 629 -40.35 -24.48 6.00
C ARG A 629 -40.22 -25.86 5.31
N PRO A 630 -40.41 -26.98 6.01
CA PRO A 630 -40.63 -27.09 7.46
C PRO A 630 -39.37 -26.74 8.27
N ALA A 631 -39.54 -26.37 9.54
CA ALA A 631 -38.44 -25.98 10.42
C ALA A 631 -38.70 -26.44 11.86
N ILE A 632 -37.80 -27.23 12.42
CA ILE A 632 -37.90 -27.80 13.78
C ILE A 632 -36.63 -27.46 14.56
N ALA A 633 -36.79 -27.04 15.82
CA ALA A 633 -35.64 -26.76 16.67
C ALA A 633 -34.84 -28.05 16.93
N PRO A 634 -33.49 -28.02 16.85
CA PRO A 634 -32.68 -29.14 17.29
C PRO A 634 -33.03 -29.60 18.70
N SER A 635 -33.15 -30.91 18.89
CA SER A 635 -33.44 -31.50 20.20
C SER A 635 -32.21 -31.53 21.13
N VAL A 636 -31.00 -31.45 20.55
CA VAL A 636 -29.74 -31.44 21.28
C VAL A 636 -29.13 -30.04 21.35
N LYS A 637 -28.39 -29.78 22.43
CA LYS A 637 -27.63 -28.53 22.58
C LYS A 637 -26.35 -28.56 21.73
N PRO A 638 -25.89 -27.39 21.24
CA PRO A 638 -24.62 -27.31 20.54
C PRO A 638 -23.44 -27.59 21.50
N THR A 639 -22.41 -28.28 21.02
CA THR A 639 -21.13 -28.44 21.72
C THR A 639 -20.23 -27.22 21.55
N LEU A 640 -20.50 -26.39 20.53
CA LEU A 640 -19.90 -25.08 20.32
C LEU A 640 -20.99 -24.10 19.89
N CYS A 641 -21.12 -22.96 20.55
CA CYS A 641 -22.02 -21.88 20.12
C CYS A 641 -21.31 -20.52 20.20
N PHE A 642 -20.86 -20.04 19.05
CA PHE A 642 -20.33 -18.70 18.88
C PHE A 642 -21.46 -17.72 18.55
N ASN A 643 -21.82 -16.88 19.52
CA ASN A 643 -22.79 -15.81 19.35
C ASN A 643 -22.24 -14.50 19.96
N PRO A 644 -21.73 -13.55 19.16
CA PRO A 644 -21.12 -12.32 19.68
C PRO A 644 -22.11 -11.41 20.42
N ALA A 645 -23.42 -11.61 20.27
CA ALA A 645 -24.43 -10.89 21.05
C ALA A 645 -24.50 -11.35 22.51
N ASP A 646 -24.13 -12.59 22.81
CA ASP A 646 -24.06 -13.12 24.18
C ASP A 646 -22.65 -12.93 24.75
N VAL A 647 -22.42 -11.78 25.38
CA VAL A 647 -21.10 -11.41 25.92
C VAL A 647 -20.66 -12.33 27.05
N HIS A 648 -21.59 -12.87 27.83
CA HIS A 648 -21.28 -13.75 28.95
C HIS A 648 -20.84 -15.13 28.45
N ALA A 649 -21.60 -15.73 27.51
CA ALA A 649 -21.19 -16.97 26.87
C ALA A 649 -19.87 -16.78 26.10
N PHE A 650 -19.70 -15.66 25.40
CA PHE A 650 -18.45 -15.36 24.69
C PHE A 650 -17.23 -15.41 25.63
N ARG A 651 -17.28 -14.69 26.76
CA ARG A 651 -16.16 -14.64 27.72
C ARG A 651 -15.86 -16.00 28.35
N ARG A 652 -16.91 -16.80 28.61
CA ARG A 652 -16.80 -18.13 29.20
C ARG A 652 -16.18 -19.15 28.25
N ASP A 653 -16.53 -19.10 26.97
CA ASP A 653 -16.25 -20.19 26.03
C ASP A 653 -15.12 -19.86 25.04
N PHE A 654 -14.79 -18.57 24.87
CA PHE A 654 -13.84 -18.09 23.86
C PHE A 654 -12.75 -17.20 24.44
N ALA A 655 -11.60 -17.21 23.77
CA ALA A 655 -10.49 -16.32 24.02
C ALA A 655 -10.12 -15.58 22.72
N LEU A 656 -9.94 -14.27 22.85
CA LEU A 656 -9.28 -13.49 21.82
C LEU A 656 -7.76 -13.65 21.98
N PRO A 657 -6.99 -13.62 20.89
CA PRO A 657 -5.54 -13.50 20.97
C PRO A 657 -5.13 -12.24 21.73
N ASP A 658 -3.92 -12.23 22.29
CA ASP A 658 -3.35 -11.01 22.82
C ASP A 658 -3.19 -9.99 21.69
N ASP A 659 -3.65 -8.76 21.91
CA ASP A 659 -3.61 -7.67 20.93
C ASP A 659 -2.24 -6.97 20.91
N ASP A 660 -1.16 -7.71 21.15
CA ASP A 660 0.19 -7.15 21.14
C ASP A 660 0.63 -6.95 19.69
N VAL A 661 0.20 -5.83 19.13
CA VAL A 661 0.58 -5.42 17.77
C VAL A 661 1.95 -4.76 17.79
N GLY A 662 2.80 -5.18 16.86
CA GLY A 662 4.02 -4.46 16.58
C GLY A 662 3.69 -3.09 15.99
N GLY A 663 4.56 -2.11 16.20
CA GLY A 663 4.40 -0.79 15.59
C GLY A 663 5.00 0.31 16.44
N VAL A 664 4.57 1.54 16.16
CA VAL A 664 5.00 2.72 16.91
C VAL A 664 3.79 3.57 17.26
N GLU A 665 3.77 4.02 18.51
CA GLU A 665 2.74 4.90 19.05
C GLU A 665 3.37 6.14 19.68
N LEU A 666 2.76 7.30 19.47
CA LEU A 666 3.13 8.51 20.19
C LEU A 666 2.32 8.56 21.50
N ILE A 667 3.03 8.58 22.63
CA ILE A 667 2.42 8.70 23.96
C ILE A 667 3.02 9.89 24.72
N GLU A 668 2.33 10.31 25.78
CA GLU A 668 2.82 11.29 26.73
C GLU A 668 3.20 10.60 28.04
N LEU A 669 4.45 10.77 28.47
CA LEU A 669 5.00 10.20 29.70
C LEU A 669 5.72 11.31 30.47
N GLU A 670 5.27 11.60 31.69
CA GLU A 670 5.89 12.61 32.56
C GLU A 670 6.08 13.97 31.86
N ASN A 671 5.06 14.45 31.13
CA ASN A 671 5.08 15.67 30.31
C ASN A 671 6.09 15.63 29.14
N ARG A 672 6.51 14.45 28.69
CA ARG A 672 7.36 14.26 27.51
C ARG A 672 6.60 13.51 26.43
N LYS A 673 6.74 13.97 25.18
CA LYS A 673 6.28 13.21 24.01
C LYS A 673 7.30 12.15 23.67
N VAL A 674 6.90 10.88 23.75
CA VAL A 674 7.76 9.74 23.46
C VAL A 674 7.13 8.83 22.41
N LEU A 675 7.97 8.30 21.53
CA LEU A 675 7.58 7.25 20.59
C LEU A 675 7.82 5.91 21.27
N LEU A 676 6.75 5.15 21.55
CA LEU A 676 6.81 3.79 22.08
C LEU A 676 6.84 2.80 20.92
N PHE A 677 7.91 2.03 20.83
CA PHE A 677 8.13 1.00 19.83
C PHE A 677 7.75 -0.36 20.41
N ARG A 678 7.05 -1.19 19.63
CA ARG A 678 6.69 -2.58 19.95
C ARG A 678 7.19 -3.49 18.84
N GLY A 679 7.89 -4.57 19.20
CA GLY A 679 8.50 -5.50 18.25
C GLY A 679 9.40 -4.80 17.22
N GLU A 680 9.19 -5.06 15.94
CA GLU A 680 9.95 -4.46 14.83
C GLU A 680 9.39 -3.11 14.35
N GLY A 681 8.75 -2.33 15.23
CA GLY A 681 8.23 -1.00 14.89
C GLY A 681 9.33 -0.09 14.34
N SER A 682 8.97 0.82 13.42
CA SER A 682 9.90 1.83 12.91
C SER A 682 9.25 3.17 12.59
N VAL A 683 10.10 4.20 12.56
CA VAL A 683 9.77 5.58 12.22
C VAL A 683 10.78 6.08 11.20
N GLY A 684 10.32 6.49 10.02
CA GLY A 684 11.16 7.15 9.03
C GLY A 684 11.59 8.53 9.50
N VAL A 685 12.86 8.89 9.28
CA VAL A 685 13.41 10.20 9.65
C VAL A 685 13.53 11.08 8.40
N ASP A 686 12.88 12.25 8.42
CA ASP A 686 12.98 13.25 7.36
C ASP A 686 14.37 13.90 7.38
N LEU A 687 15.23 13.56 6.43
CA LEU A 687 16.59 14.09 6.33
C LEU A 687 16.67 15.22 5.30
N ASP A 688 17.66 16.08 5.46
CA ASP A 688 18.10 16.94 4.36
C ASP A 688 18.60 16.10 3.17
N GLU A 689 18.65 16.74 1.99
CA GLU A 689 19.24 16.15 0.79
C GLU A 689 20.63 15.59 1.10
N ASN A 690 20.81 14.30 0.83
CA ASN A 690 22.08 13.61 1.00
C ASN A 690 22.33 12.65 -0.15
N HIS A 691 23.58 12.59 -0.60
CA HIS A 691 24.06 11.71 -1.64
C HIS A 691 25.38 11.08 -1.19
N ARG A 692 25.41 9.75 -1.06
CA ARG A 692 26.64 9.04 -0.69
C ARG A 692 27.74 9.18 -1.72
N GLU A 693 27.40 9.17 -3.00
CA GLU A 693 28.35 9.39 -4.10
C GLU A 693 29.04 10.77 -4.04
N ARG A 694 28.37 11.77 -3.47
CA ARG A 694 28.95 13.10 -3.19
C ARG A 694 29.87 13.09 -1.96
N GLY A 695 29.83 12.02 -1.16
CA GLY A 695 30.54 11.90 0.12
C GLY A 695 29.84 12.61 1.27
N ASP A 696 28.53 12.83 1.18
CA ASP A 696 27.78 13.47 2.26
C ASP A 696 27.78 12.60 3.53
N ARG A 697 27.90 13.27 4.69
CA ARG A 697 27.85 12.64 6.00
C ARG A 697 26.51 12.93 6.68
N VAL A 698 25.83 11.88 7.14
CA VAL A 698 24.61 11.99 7.95
C VAL A 698 24.95 11.79 9.42
N GLU A 699 24.54 12.73 10.27
CA GLU A 699 24.64 12.62 11.73
C GLU A 699 23.24 12.58 12.33
N LEU A 700 23.02 11.68 13.29
CA LEU A 700 21.78 11.53 14.04
C LEU A 700 22.11 11.47 15.54
N GLN A 701 21.26 12.07 16.37
CA GLN A 701 21.30 11.90 17.81
C GLN A 701 19.89 11.78 18.37
N PHE A 702 19.74 10.94 19.40
CA PHE A 702 18.49 10.74 20.12
C PHE A 702 18.74 10.12 21.49
N ARG A 703 17.72 10.08 22.34
CA ARG A 703 17.69 9.37 23.61
C ARG A 703 16.63 8.28 23.58
N PHE A 704 16.94 7.13 24.16
CA PHE A 704 16.01 6.02 24.31
C PHE A 704 15.98 5.49 25.74
N GLY A 705 14.89 4.80 26.10
CA GLY A 705 14.76 4.02 27.33
C GLY A 705 14.17 2.64 27.01
N ILE A 706 14.62 1.61 27.72
CA ILE A 706 14.08 0.25 27.59
C ILE A 706 12.85 0.10 28.50
N VAL A 707 11.81 -0.57 28.00
CA VAL A 707 10.57 -0.81 28.74
C VAL A 707 10.44 -2.28 29.12
N SER A 708 10.61 -3.19 28.15
CA SER A 708 10.50 -4.64 28.38
C SER A 708 11.15 -5.43 27.25
N GLY A 709 11.56 -6.67 27.53
CA GLY A 709 12.18 -7.57 26.56
C GLY A 709 13.70 -7.50 26.55
N ASP A 710 14.31 -8.50 25.91
CA ASP A 710 15.76 -8.75 26.01
C ASP A 710 16.54 -8.36 24.74
N SER A 711 15.83 -7.91 23.69
CA SER A 711 16.43 -7.57 22.41
C SER A 711 15.59 -6.53 21.67
N HIS A 712 16.27 -5.47 21.20
CA HIS A 712 15.67 -4.34 20.50
C HIS A 712 16.56 -3.86 19.36
N ILE A 713 15.95 -3.45 18.26
CA ILE A 713 16.65 -2.70 17.20
C ILE A 713 16.26 -1.24 17.38
N LEU A 714 17.20 -0.42 17.86
CA LEU A 714 16.94 0.96 18.26
C LEU A 714 16.98 1.92 17.07
N CYS A 715 17.84 1.64 16.09
CA CYS A 715 18.00 2.46 14.89
C CYS A 715 18.57 1.62 13.73
N THR A 716 18.13 1.92 12.52
CA THR A 716 18.64 1.36 11.26
C THR A 716 19.13 2.48 10.36
N ILE A 717 20.35 2.39 9.84
CA ILE A 717 20.94 3.33 8.88
C ILE A 717 21.45 2.58 7.65
N GLY A 718 21.12 3.07 6.46
CA GLY A 718 21.46 2.43 5.19
C GLY A 718 20.24 1.83 4.51
N ASP A 719 20.47 1.20 3.36
CA ASP A 719 19.42 0.63 2.54
C ASP A 719 19.05 -0.81 2.95
N ALA A 720 18.07 -1.41 2.29
CA ALA A 720 17.59 -2.74 2.65
C ALA A 720 18.60 -3.88 2.36
N ASN A 721 19.57 -3.66 1.47
CA ASN A 721 20.61 -4.65 1.16
C ASN A 721 21.75 -4.57 2.17
N GLU A 722 22.17 -3.35 2.53
CA GLU A 722 23.34 -3.10 3.38
C GLU A 722 22.99 -2.23 4.62
N PRO A 723 22.06 -2.67 5.50
CA PRO A 723 21.69 -1.92 6.69
C PRO A 723 22.70 -2.10 7.83
N ALA A 724 23.10 -0.98 8.44
CA ALA A 724 23.72 -0.94 9.76
C ALA A 724 22.64 -0.77 10.84
N ARG A 725 22.73 -1.52 11.94
CA ARG A 725 21.74 -1.53 13.02
C ARG A 725 22.39 -1.29 14.37
N LEU A 726 21.81 -0.39 15.16
CA LEU A 726 22.09 -0.30 16.57
C LEU A 726 21.12 -1.23 17.31
N ILE A 727 21.66 -2.26 17.95
CA ILE A 727 20.91 -3.32 18.62
C ILE A 727 21.22 -3.28 20.11
N GLU A 728 20.20 -3.35 20.93
CA GLU A 728 20.32 -3.62 22.37
C GLU A 728 20.02 -5.11 22.60
N ARG A 729 20.86 -5.80 23.38
CA ARG A 729 20.69 -7.19 23.81
C ARG A 729 21.12 -7.31 25.27
N LEU A 730 20.21 -7.68 26.17
CA LEU A 730 20.49 -7.92 27.60
C LEU A 730 21.28 -6.77 28.27
N GLY A 731 20.86 -5.53 28.03
CA GLY A 731 21.47 -4.30 28.51
C GLY A 731 22.70 -3.82 27.74
N LYS A 732 23.21 -4.59 26.77
CA LYS A 732 24.41 -4.25 25.99
C LYS A 732 24.06 -3.73 24.62
N LEU A 733 24.79 -2.72 24.16
CA LEU A 733 24.60 -2.09 22.86
C LEU A 733 25.64 -2.58 21.84
N TRP A 734 25.17 -2.88 20.64
CA TRP A 734 25.95 -3.40 19.53
C TRP A 734 25.62 -2.63 18.26
N LEU A 735 26.65 -2.27 17.48
CA LEU A 735 26.49 -1.79 16.13
C LEU A 735 26.78 -2.96 15.19
N VAL A 736 25.84 -3.28 14.32
CA VAL A 736 25.87 -4.50 13.50
C VAL A 736 25.66 -4.15 12.03
N ALA A 737 26.50 -4.69 11.14
CA ALA A 737 26.30 -4.65 9.70
C ALA A 737 26.79 -5.95 9.04
N GLY A 738 25.91 -6.67 8.34
CA GLY A 738 26.20 -8.01 7.86
C GLY A 738 26.60 -8.95 9.01
N SER A 739 27.80 -9.52 8.93
CA SER A 739 28.40 -10.36 9.98
C SER A 739 29.24 -9.60 11.01
N GLN A 740 29.45 -8.29 10.82
CA GLN A 740 30.23 -7.47 11.75
C GLN A 740 29.36 -7.09 12.95
N GLU A 741 29.86 -7.32 14.17
CA GLU A 741 29.28 -6.79 15.41
C GLU A 741 30.36 -6.03 16.19
N ALA A 742 30.06 -4.78 16.58
CA ALA A 742 30.95 -3.92 17.34
C ALA A 742 30.26 -3.46 18.65
N PRO A 743 30.81 -3.77 19.84
CA PRO A 743 30.22 -3.35 21.10
C PRO A 743 30.32 -1.83 21.27
N CYS A 744 29.21 -1.20 21.64
CA CYS A 744 29.08 0.27 21.75
C CYS A 744 29.07 0.78 23.20
N GLY A 745 28.83 -0.10 24.17
CA GLY A 745 28.62 0.24 25.57
C GLY A 745 27.37 -0.42 26.14
N GLU A 746 26.86 0.13 27.24
CA GLU A 746 25.69 -0.40 27.95
C GLU A 746 24.51 0.60 27.91
N ALA A 747 23.30 0.06 27.89
CA ALA A 747 22.07 0.84 28.03
C ALA A 747 21.76 1.06 29.51
N ASN A 748 21.29 2.26 29.85
CA ASN A 748 20.70 2.52 31.16
C ASN A 748 19.31 1.88 31.24
N MET A 749 19.21 0.74 31.91
CA MET A 749 17.96 -0.03 32.02
C MET A 749 16.86 0.66 32.84
N ASN A 750 17.22 1.64 33.67
CA ASN A 750 16.29 2.37 34.53
C ASN A 750 16.19 3.86 34.15
N GLY A 751 16.58 4.23 32.93
CA GLY A 751 16.61 5.62 32.53
C GLY A 751 16.86 5.82 31.04
N TRP A 752 17.34 7.02 30.72
CA TRP A 752 17.59 7.43 29.34
C TRP A 752 19.06 7.21 28.96
N THR A 753 19.28 6.67 27.77
CA THR A 753 20.61 6.52 27.15
C THR A 753 20.70 7.41 25.92
N THR A 754 21.78 8.17 25.79
CA THR A 754 22.00 9.07 24.64
C THR A 754 22.85 8.38 23.58
N ILE A 755 22.39 8.44 22.34
CA ILE A 755 23.06 7.87 21.17
C ILE A 755 23.41 8.98 20.19
N LYS A 756 24.63 8.91 19.63
CA LYS A 756 25.00 9.62 18.41
C LYS A 756 25.45 8.61 17.36
N LEU A 757 24.87 8.70 16.17
CA LEU A 757 25.21 7.92 15.00
C LEU A 757 25.77 8.83 13.91
N ILE A 758 26.80 8.36 13.22
CA ILE A 758 27.43 9.05 12.10
C ILE A 758 27.59 8.04 10.97
N SER A 759 27.08 8.36 9.78
CA SER A 759 27.23 7.51 8.61
C SER A 759 27.77 8.32 7.43
N ALA A 760 28.86 7.84 6.85
CA ALA A 760 29.56 8.47 5.73
C ALA A 760 30.37 7.42 4.99
N ASP A 761 30.55 7.59 3.67
CA ASP A 761 31.33 6.69 2.83
C ASP A 761 30.83 5.22 3.00
N ASP A 762 31.72 4.31 3.41
CA ASP A 762 31.48 2.89 3.65
C ASP A 762 31.31 2.53 5.14
N ARG A 763 31.11 3.51 6.03
CA ARG A 763 31.13 3.29 7.49
C ARG A 763 29.94 3.91 8.21
N THR A 764 29.56 3.24 9.30
CA THR A 764 28.69 3.81 10.33
C THR A 764 29.37 3.71 11.69
N ILE A 765 29.27 4.78 12.47
CA ILE A 765 29.86 4.93 13.79
C ILE A 765 28.75 5.19 14.80
N ALA A 766 28.82 4.54 15.97
CA ALA A 766 27.94 4.75 17.10
C ALA A 766 28.73 5.22 18.33
N ILE A 767 28.20 6.20 19.05
CA ILE A 767 28.76 6.73 20.30
C ILE A 767 27.63 6.74 21.34
N VAL A 768 27.87 6.12 22.50
CA VAL A 768 26.91 6.01 23.61
C VAL A 768 27.37 6.91 24.76
N ASN A 769 26.51 7.81 25.24
CA ASN A 769 26.78 8.71 26.38
C ASN A 769 28.15 9.42 26.30
N ASP A 770 28.56 9.84 25.09
CA ASP A 770 29.87 10.47 24.81
C ASP A 770 31.11 9.59 25.12
N GLY A 771 30.92 8.27 25.19
CA GLY A 771 31.99 7.28 25.39
C GLY A 771 32.81 6.95 24.14
N GLN A 772 33.43 5.77 24.15
CA GLN A 772 34.17 5.27 22.98
C GLN A 772 33.24 4.98 21.81
N PHE A 773 33.75 5.15 20.60
CA PHE A 773 32.99 4.88 19.40
C PHE A 773 33.10 3.41 18.99
N ALA A 774 32.02 2.83 18.50
CA ALA A 774 31.99 1.59 17.74
C ALA A 774 31.83 1.89 16.26
N MET A 775 32.37 1.04 15.39
CA MET A 775 32.32 1.23 13.94
C MET A 775 32.05 -0.09 13.24
N VAL A 776 31.27 -0.03 12.17
CA VAL A 776 31.09 -1.12 11.20
C VAL A 776 31.18 -0.58 9.78
N HIS A 777 31.57 -1.46 8.85
CA HIS A 777 31.62 -1.15 7.43
C HIS A 777 30.41 -1.72 6.69
N HIS A 778 29.83 -0.94 5.78
CA HIS A 778 28.71 -1.31 4.91
C HIS A 778 28.63 -0.35 3.71
N ASN A 779 28.11 -0.80 2.57
CA ASN A 779 28.11 -0.04 1.31
C ASN A 779 26.71 0.18 0.73
N PRO A 780 25.79 0.86 1.45
CA PRO A 780 24.47 1.14 0.91
C PRO A 780 24.53 2.16 -0.24
N ILE A 781 23.59 2.06 -1.18
CA ILE A 781 23.46 2.95 -2.35
C ILE A 781 23.07 4.37 -1.92
N ALA A 782 22.19 4.50 -0.92
CA ALA A 782 21.81 5.78 -0.35
C ALA A 782 21.58 5.65 1.17
N THR A 783 21.48 6.79 1.86
CA THR A 783 21.28 6.79 3.31
C THR A 783 19.80 6.98 3.65
N TRP A 784 19.15 5.88 4.02
CA TRP A 784 17.92 5.92 4.79
C TRP A 784 18.25 5.88 6.28
N VAL A 785 17.40 6.51 7.09
CA VAL A 785 17.48 6.46 8.55
C VAL A 785 16.10 6.15 9.11
N TYR A 786 16.06 5.14 9.98
CA TYR A 786 14.90 4.76 10.74
C TYR A 786 15.26 4.73 12.21
N LEU A 787 14.39 5.31 13.04
CA LEU A 787 14.34 4.90 14.45
C LEU A 787 13.58 3.57 14.49
N GLY A 788 14.09 2.56 15.17
CA GLY A 788 13.57 1.19 15.10
C GLY A 788 14.14 0.33 13.97
N GLN A 789 13.43 -0.75 13.63
CA GLN A 789 13.80 -1.71 12.58
C GLN A 789 13.26 -1.27 11.22
N GLY A 790 14.12 -0.68 10.38
CA GLY A 790 13.73 -0.15 9.06
C GLY A 790 13.31 -1.24 8.06
N TYR A 791 13.80 -2.47 8.23
CA TYR A 791 13.54 -3.59 7.33
C TYR A 791 13.19 -4.83 8.17
N PRO A 792 11.90 -5.02 8.51
CA PRO A 792 11.44 -6.11 9.37
C PRO A 792 11.87 -7.50 8.87
N THR A 793 12.29 -8.36 9.79
CA THR A 793 12.71 -9.76 9.51
C THR A 793 11.84 -10.78 10.23
N GLY A 794 10.97 -10.35 11.15
CA GLY A 794 10.22 -11.19 12.07
C GLY A 794 11.03 -11.68 13.27
N ALA A 795 12.25 -11.18 13.47
CA ALA A 795 13.16 -11.71 14.49
C ALA A 795 12.98 -11.12 15.89
N ILE A 796 12.38 -9.92 16.00
CA ILE A 796 12.16 -9.27 17.30
C ILE A 796 10.77 -9.63 17.84
N PRO A 797 10.67 -10.19 19.07
CA PRO A 797 9.38 -10.50 19.70
C PRO A 797 8.48 -9.27 19.85
N LEU A 798 7.16 -9.46 19.72
CA LEU A 798 6.17 -8.38 19.88
C LEU A 798 6.19 -7.76 21.30
N ALA A 799 6.54 -8.56 22.30
CA ALA A 799 6.68 -8.14 23.70
C ALA A 799 7.89 -7.22 23.97
N SER A 800 8.85 -7.12 23.05
CA SER A 800 9.98 -6.18 23.16
C SER A 800 9.50 -4.76 22.98
N ARG A 801 9.84 -3.88 23.93
CA ARG A 801 9.36 -2.49 23.99
C ARG A 801 10.48 -1.55 24.42
N PHE A 802 10.63 -0.47 23.67
CA PHE A 802 11.49 0.65 24.03
C PHE A 802 10.85 1.96 23.63
N MET A 803 11.30 3.06 24.20
CA MET A 803 10.79 4.40 23.90
C MET A 803 11.90 5.33 23.43
N ILE A 804 11.57 6.29 22.57
CA ILE A 804 12.47 7.38 22.16
C ILE A 804 11.82 8.71 22.52
N ASP A 805 12.59 9.60 23.14
CA ASP A 805 12.18 10.97 23.42
C ASP A 805 12.23 11.82 22.13
N VAL A 806 11.06 12.29 21.68
CA VAL A 806 10.93 13.05 20.43
C VAL A 806 11.79 14.33 20.47
N ALA A 807 11.82 15.03 21.61
CA ALA A 807 12.54 16.29 21.74
C ALA A 807 14.08 16.11 21.68
N SER A 808 14.57 14.89 21.88
CA SER A 808 15.99 14.57 21.80
C SER A 808 16.46 14.24 20.38
N VAL A 809 15.53 13.94 19.46
CA VAL A 809 15.87 13.54 18.10
C VAL A 809 16.38 14.75 17.33
N ARG A 810 17.60 14.66 16.83
CA ARG A 810 18.21 15.68 15.98
C ARG A 810 19.07 15.06 14.90
N SER A 811 19.10 15.68 13.72
CA SER A 811 19.98 15.23 12.63
C SER A 811 20.65 16.41 11.92
N ARG A 812 21.68 16.13 11.14
CA ARG A 812 22.20 17.06 10.13
C ARG A 812 22.90 16.30 9.02
N VAL A 813 22.91 16.90 7.84
CA VAL A 813 23.71 16.43 6.71
C VAL A 813 24.87 17.40 6.51
N VAL A 814 26.10 16.88 6.57
CA VAL A 814 27.32 17.63 6.30
C VAL A 814 27.78 17.25 4.90
N ARG A 815 27.66 18.20 3.97
CA ARG A 815 28.08 18.00 2.57
C ARG A 815 29.60 18.03 2.49
N LYS A 816 30.17 17.11 1.71
CA LYS A 816 31.60 17.18 1.37
C LYS A 816 31.77 18.33 0.39
N THR A 817 32.50 19.37 0.78
CA THR A 817 32.90 20.43 -0.15
C THR A 817 33.77 19.79 -1.22
N ALA A 818 33.39 19.96 -2.50
CA ALA A 818 34.27 19.62 -3.62
C ALA A 818 35.59 20.39 -3.40
N ARG A 819 36.70 19.65 -3.32
CA ARG A 819 38.04 20.25 -3.29
C ARG A 819 38.43 20.69 -4.68
#